data_AF-F8CKL5-F1
#
_entry.id   AF-F8CKL5-F1
#
_cell.length_a   1.000
_cell.length_b   1.000
_cell.length_c   1.000
_cell.angle_alpha   90.00
_cell.angle_beta   90.00
_cell.angle_gamma   90.00
#
_symmetry.space_group_name_H-M   'P 1'
#
loop_
_entity.id
_entity.type
_entity.pdbx_description
1 polymer ?
#
loop_
_entity_poly.entity_id
_entity_poly.type
_entity_poly.pdbx_seq_one_letter_code
_entity_poly.pdbx_strand_id
1 'polypeptide(L)'
;METYVVKDGDSPDSIAQKYGFKEWKLIYEHPDNGGLRSTRGANEVKADDRVIIPDLPENQVSAGGPQNLIATPGTPLTLPPVHFDAHMHIMSGNCTPMPALVQMMKDKGLGFLIGTGTSRTKINRLGFWAAKIPFAPDIGDVSHRDTHRIGEEAVRSNDSLAQDRTGYAPDGMGGVEEYVIPAPLRAYASTQGHAEASASYLGMSIVLTMDMDYCHLAGYQGDPIYSEEDGESGPAITYRWRTKSDDPGEKIVAKSDEVDLHETWARQLRHTEQATAEHPFRLLPMYHFEPRRFIKNGDKAAAFKKVVTASQAAPYIGFKMYSPQGYMPKERHAPVKDVLSGFFSDCAAKDIPVMTHCTPSGFYTHERRFYLDHEPDEAIRKDPKYWPSQEAIAAADTNITKAREYVAELEASWKSHIPLVLRRARNGVEDAIEAKEKLLNPGRMRYFYENYVHPEAWRPVLNDNPNLRLCLAHFASDGTFWDFRKGLSVKQDAQKVQYDKSWIGSIVELCDEFPNFYTDISYLDLMEKQKWKLLAEILKSSPWMLKKVMFGTDWYMITAEPVAYAAWYSRTIRGLEFIQKELPTQVNLFTQFAIVNPMRFYRMIEVAPKMKEGLKALQERLKVTGAPVDALEDNFTTLMRLQHPLEQIDKAGGLASGPMLFTATTKAK
;
A
#
# COMPACT_ATOMS: atom_id res chain seq x y z
N MET A 1 24.72 -19.80 21.44
CA MET A 1 24.20 -19.59 22.81
C MET A 1 24.22 -18.10 23.14
N GLU A 2 23.21 -17.61 23.84
CA GLU A 2 23.06 -16.20 24.27
C GLU A 2 22.84 -16.15 25.79
N THR A 3 23.18 -15.04 26.46
CA THR A 3 22.78 -14.82 27.86
C THR A 3 21.63 -13.83 27.93
N TYR A 4 20.47 -14.30 28.37
CA TYR A 4 19.30 -13.47 28.64
C TYR A 4 19.34 -12.95 30.07
N VAL A 5 18.99 -11.68 30.25
CA VAL A 5 18.77 -11.08 31.57
C VAL A 5 17.27 -10.99 31.80
N VAL A 6 16.79 -11.68 32.83
CA VAL A 6 15.35 -11.78 33.14
C VAL A 6 14.80 -10.40 33.47
N LYS A 7 13.68 -10.04 32.84
CA LYS A 7 12.97 -8.77 33.09
C LYS A 7 11.87 -8.98 34.12
N ASP A 8 11.42 -7.89 34.73
CA ASP A 8 10.29 -7.95 35.68
C ASP A 8 9.02 -8.43 34.95
N GLY A 9 8.36 -9.45 35.48
CA GLY A 9 7.21 -10.11 34.84
C GLY A 9 7.53 -11.30 33.92
N ASP A 10 8.81 -11.61 33.65
CA ASP A 10 9.17 -12.83 32.91
C ASP A 10 8.87 -14.09 33.73
N SER A 11 8.46 -15.15 33.04
CA SER A 11 8.39 -16.51 33.56
C SER A 11 9.30 -17.43 32.75
N PRO A 12 9.70 -18.60 33.27
CA PRO A 12 10.53 -19.52 32.49
C PRO A 12 9.81 -19.97 31.21
N ASP A 13 8.49 -20.14 31.26
CA ASP A 13 7.64 -20.39 30.08
C ASP A 13 7.68 -19.24 29.07
N SER A 14 7.57 -17.98 29.53
CA SER A 14 7.67 -16.82 28.64
C SER A 14 9.05 -16.73 28.00
N ILE A 15 10.13 -17.04 28.74
CA ILE A 15 11.50 -17.10 28.22
C ILE A 15 11.64 -18.26 27.22
N ALA A 16 11.07 -19.43 27.50
CA ALA A 16 11.11 -20.58 26.61
C ALA A 16 10.43 -20.29 25.28
N GLN A 17 9.19 -19.79 25.33
CA GLN A 17 8.43 -19.36 24.16
C GLN A 17 9.16 -18.22 23.44
N LYS A 18 9.64 -17.25 24.22
CA LYS A 18 10.45 -16.15 23.72
C LYS A 18 11.68 -16.63 23.00
N TYR A 19 12.25 -17.79 23.27
CA TYR A 19 13.40 -18.33 22.55
C TYR A 19 13.08 -19.52 21.63
N GLY A 20 11.80 -19.91 21.48
CA GLY A 20 11.35 -20.97 20.57
C GLY A 20 11.49 -22.39 21.12
N PHE A 21 11.74 -22.55 22.42
CA PHE A 21 11.75 -23.84 23.09
C PHE A 21 10.31 -24.28 23.41
N LYS A 22 10.03 -25.57 23.21
CA LYS A 22 8.72 -26.16 23.53
C LYS A 22 8.40 -26.13 25.02
N GLU A 23 9.42 -26.20 25.86
CA GLU A 23 9.29 -26.15 27.31
C GLU A 23 10.51 -25.49 27.94
N TRP A 24 10.29 -24.75 29.02
CA TRP A 24 11.33 -24.03 29.74
C TRP A 24 12.40 -24.92 30.35
N LYS A 25 12.07 -26.20 30.61
CA LYS A 25 13.00 -27.19 31.15
C LYS A 25 14.22 -27.37 30.26
N LEU A 26 14.07 -27.25 28.93
CA LEU A 26 15.19 -27.38 28.00
C LEU A 26 16.24 -26.27 28.19
N ILE A 27 15.79 -25.08 28.60
CA ILE A 27 16.69 -23.99 28.98
C ILE A 27 17.20 -24.24 30.40
N TYR A 28 16.28 -24.41 31.37
CA TYR A 28 16.64 -24.51 32.79
C TYR A 28 17.56 -25.68 33.11
N GLU A 29 17.42 -26.83 32.46
CA GLU A 29 18.22 -28.03 32.69
C GLU A 29 19.54 -28.04 31.90
N HIS A 30 19.75 -27.09 30.98
CA HIS A 30 20.98 -27.02 30.20
C HIS A 30 22.21 -26.86 31.13
N PRO A 31 23.33 -27.59 30.91
CA PRO A 31 24.47 -27.57 31.82
C PRO A 31 24.95 -26.16 32.20
N ASP A 32 24.96 -25.23 31.24
CA ASP A 32 25.41 -23.85 31.44
C ASP A 32 24.49 -23.00 32.35
N ASN A 33 23.24 -23.43 32.57
CA ASN A 33 22.34 -22.83 33.56
C ASN A 33 22.54 -23.37 34.98
N GLY A 34 23.65 -24.09 35.25
CA GLY A 34 23.98 -24.54 36.60
C GLY A 34 24.03 -23.40 37.62
N GLY A 35 24.48 -22.22 37.21
CA GLY A 35 24.46 -21.01 38.06
C GLY A 35 23.04 -20.60 38.44
N LEU A 36 22.12 -20.51 37.48
CA LEU A 36 20.71 -20.20 37.73
C LEU A 36 20.07 -21.22 38.67
N ARG A 37 20.27 -22.52 38.39
CA ARG A 37 19.74 -23.64 39.19
C ARG A 37 20.27 -23.66 40.63
N SER A 38 21.45 -23.07 40.88
CA SER A 38 21.99 -22.96 42.23
C SER A 38 21.26 -21.90 43.09
N THR A 39 20.55 -20.97 42.44
CA THR A 39 19.88 -19.83 43.08
C THR A 39 18.37 -19.80 42.94
N ARG A 40 17.80 -20.60 42.04
CA ARG A 40 16.37 -20.61 41.69
C ARG A 40 15.83 -22.04 41.60
N GLY A 41 14.61 -22.23 42.08
CA GLY A 41 13.89 -23.49 41.96
C GLY A 41 13.49 -23.81 40.51
N ALA A 42 12.96 -25.02 40.31
CA ALA A 42 12.33 -25.41 39.06
C ALA A 42 11.16 -24.45 38.75
N ASN A 43 11.11 -23.96 37.52
CA ASN A 43 10.13 -22.97 37.06
C ASN A 43 10.16 -21.62 37.82
N GLU A 44 11.31 -21.21 38.36
CA GLU A 44 11.47 -19.92 39.04
C GLU A 44 12.54 -19.07 38.35
N VAL A 45 12.22 -17.80 38.09
CA VAL A 45 13.16 -16.75 37.70
C VAL A 45 12.76 -15.44 38.38
N LYS A 46 13.70 -14.51 38.55
CA LYS A 46 13.48 -13.16 39.05
C LYS A 46 14.19 -12.16 38.16
N ALA A 47 13.70 -10.93 38.15
CA ALA A 47 14.37 -9.82 37.46
C ALA A 47 15.88 -9.80 37.81
N ASP A 48 16.70 -9.51 36.80
CA ASP A 48 18.17 -9.50 36.81
C ASP A 48 18.86 -10.88 36.86
N ASP A 49 18.11 -11.99 36.93
CA ASP A 49 18.71 -13.32 36.77
C ASP A 49 19.33 -13.46 35.37
N ARG A 50 20.47 -14.17 35.29
CA ARG A 50 21.13 -14.47 34.01
C ARG A 50 20.82 -15.90 33.61
N VAL A 51 20.09 -16.06 32.51
CA VAL A 51 19.72 -17.34 31.92
C VAL A 51 20.53 -17.53 30.64
N ILE A 52 21.34 -18.58 30.57
CA ILE A 52 22.03 -18.97 29.35
C ILE A 52 20.99 -19.65 28.45
N ILE A 53 20.71 -19.06 27.29
CA ILE A 53 19.87 -19.66 26.28
C ILE A 53 20.76 -20.55 25.40
N PRO A 54 20.59 -21.88 25.47
CA PRO A 54 21.37 -22.78 24.64
C PRO A 54 21.01 -22.62 23.17
N ASP A 55 21.87 -23.10 22.28
CA ASP A 55 21.50 -23.20 20.87
C ASP A 55 20.36 -24.22 20.75
N LEU A 56 19.31 -23.84 20.02
CA LEU A 56 18.14 -24.70 19.87
C LEU A 56 18.57 -26.03 19.23
N PRO A 57 18.38 -27.19 19.90
CA PRO A 57 18.67 -28.47 19.28
C PRO A 57 17.83 -28.65 18.01
N GLU A 58 18.42 -29.16 16.92
CA GLU A 58 17.77 -29.33 15.60
C GLU A 58 16.43 -30.10 15.66
N ASN A 59 16.22 -30.89 16.71
CA ASN A 59 15.06 -31.72 17.00
C ASN A 59 14.03 -31.08 17.96
N GLN A 60 14.31 -29.89 18.50
CA GLN A 60 13.53 -29.21 19.55
C GLN A 60 13.00 -27.83 19.15
N VAL A 61 13.28 -27.38 17.92
CA VAL A 61 12.45 -26.36 17.25
C VAL A 61 11.00 -26.81 17.41
N SER A 62 10.10 -25.89 17.76
CA SER A 62 8.64 -26.14 17.72
C SER A 62 8.26 -26.71 16.35
N ALA A 63 8.30 -28.04 16.24
CA ALA A 63 8.06 -28.87 15.08
C ALA A 63 8.68 -28.38 13.74
N GLY A 64 9.90 -28.84 13.43
CA GLY A 64 10.36 -28.93 12.04
C GLY A 64 11.88 -29.11 11.86
N GLY A 65 12.41 -30.32 12.04
CA GLY A 65 13.78 -30.65 11.62
C GLY A 65 13.97 -30.57 10.09
N PRO A 66 15.21 -30.71 9.55
CA PRO A 66 15.53 -30.53 8.13
C PRO A 66 14.71 -31.39 7.16
N GLN A 67 14.18 -32.52 7.63
CA GLN A 67 13.34 -33.44 6.86
C GLN A 67 11.86 -33.01 6.76
N ASN A 68 11.40 -32.09 7.62
CA ASN A 68 10.06 -31.48 7.57
C ASN A 68 10.04 -30.14 6.80
N LEU A 69 11.20 -29.66 6.33
CA LEU A 69 11.32 -28.44 5.53
C LEU A 69 11.02 -28.67 4.05
N ILE A 70 10.92 -29.93 3.65
CA ILE A 70 10.35 -30.38 2.39
C ILE A 70 8.90 -30.73 2.69
N ALA A 71 7.92 -30.08 2.04
CA ALA A 71 6.54 -30.55 2.15
C ALA A 71 6.46 -32.00 1.67
N THR A 72 6.31 -32.94 2.59
CA THR A 72 5.56 -34.15 2.32
C THR A 72 4.10 -33.72 2.07
N PRO A 73 3.42 -34.24 1.05
CA PRO A 73 1.99 -34.00 0.87
C PRO A 73 1.25 -34.28 2.19
N GLY A 74 0.69 -33.24 2.80
CA GLY A 74 -0.12 -33.34 4.02
C GLY A 74 0.52 -32.89 5.35
N THR A 75 1.70 -32.25 5.38
CA THR A 75 2.23 -31.65 6.63
C THR A 75 2.84 -30.26 6.38
N PRO A 76 2.29 -29.15 6.93
CA PRO A 76 2.78 -27.80 6.67
C PRO A 76 4.12 -27.48 7.36
N LEU A 77 4.91 -26.62 6.73
CA LEU A 77 6.08 -25.95 7.32
C LEU A 77 5.64 -25.04 8.50
N THR A 78 6.22 -25.20 9.69
CA THR A 78 5.99 -24.29 10.82
C THR A 78 7.09 -23.22 10.85
N LEU A 79 6.77 -21.99 10.47
CA LEU A 79 7.66 -20.83 10.64
C LEU A 79 7.42 -20.16 12.00
N PRO A 80 8.42 -19.42 12.54
CA PRO A 80 8.19 -18.43 13.58
C PRO A 80 6.95 -17.57 13.27
N PRO A 81 6.18 -17.14 14.28
CA PRO A 81 4.88 -16.50 14.12
C PRO A 81 4.97 -15.03 13.65
N VAL A 82 5.84 -14.76 12.69
CA VAL A 82 6.06 -13.47 12.05
C VAL A 82 5.26 -13.43 10.76
N HIS A 83 4.55 -12.34 10.47
CA HIS A 83 4.03 -12.11 9.12
C HIS A 83 4.09 -10.64 8.73
N PHE A 84 4.10 -10.40 7.44
CA PHE A 84 4.09 -9.10 6.81
C PHE A 84 2.73 -8.85 6.18
N ASP A 85 2.14 -7.73 6.53
CA ASP A 85 1.27 -6.97 5.65
C ASP A 85 2.16 -6.06 4.80
N ALA A 86 2.41 -6.46 3.55
CA ALA A 86 3.36 -5.77 2.67
C ALA A 86 2.85 -4.40 2.19
N HIS A 87 1.61 -4.03 2.48
CA HIS A 87 0.99 -2.80 1.99
C HIS A 87 -0.05 -2.28 2.97
N MET A 88 0.27 -1.18 3.65
CA MET A 88 -0.65 -0.51 4.54
C MET A 88 -0.48 1.01 4.45
N HIS A 89 -1.58 1.75 4.58
CA HIS A 89 -1.56 3.18 4.83
C HIS A 89 -2.01 3.47 6.25
N ILE A 90 -1.37 4.45 6.91
CA ILE A 90 -1.82 4.99 8.20
C ILE A 90 -2.03 6.51 8.14
N MET A 91 -2.09 7.07 6.94
CA MET A 91 -2.23 8.51 6.73
C MET A 91 -3.63 9.02 7.12
N SER A 92 -3.72 10.25 7.61
CA SER A 92 -5.00 10.92 7.75
C SER A 92 -5.65 11.18 6.39
N GLY A 93 -6.98 11.10 6.34
CA GLY A 93 -7.75 11.63 5.22
C GLY A 93 -7.46 13.12 4.95
N ASN A 94 -7.00 13.87 5.95
CA ASN A 94 -6.60 15.27 5.84
C ASN A 94 -5.31 15.52 5.03
N CYS A 95 -4.57 14.47 4.68
CA CYS A 95 -3.43 14.57 3.76
C CYS A 95 -3.89 14.87 2.32
N THR A 96 -5.11 14.49 1.95
CA THR A 96 -5.64 14.71 0.59
C THR A 96 -6.00 16.19 0.39
N PRO A 97 -5.41 16.89 -0.60
CA PRO A 97 -5.75 18.28 -0.88
C PRO A 97 -7.19 18.42 -1.38
N MET A 98 -7.83 19.56 -1.08
CA MET A 98 -9.22 19.82 -1.45
C MET A 98 -9.53 19.65 -2.94
N PRO A 99 -8.70 20.13 -3.88
CA PRO A 99 -8.95 19.92 -5.30
C PRO A 99 -9.03 18.43 -5.68
N ALA A 100 -8.10 17.61 -5.17
CA ALA A 100 -8.10 16.16 -5.37
C ALA A 100 -9.40 15.53 -4.83
N LEU A 101 -9.76 15.87 -3.60
CA LEU A 101 -10.95 15.34 -2.93
C LEU A 101 -12.25 15.72 -3.67
N VAL A 102 -12.39 16.99 -4.08
CA VAL A 102 -13.54 17.48 -4.83
C VAL A 102 -13.66 16.79 -6.19
N GLN A 103 -12.55 16.61 -6.91
CA GLN A 103 -12.57 15.92 -8.20
C GLN A 103 -12.94 14.44 -8.05
N MET A 104 -12.38 13.73 -7.06
CA MET A 104 -12.74 12.33 -6.78
C MET A 104 -14.24 12.15 -6.52
N MET A 105 -14.85 13.07 -5.76
CA MET A 105 -16.29 13.03 -5.49
C MET A 105 -17.12 13.33 -6.75
N LYS A 106 -16.66 14.24 -7.62
CA LYS A 106 -17.29 14.49 -8.93
C LYS A 106 -17.26 13.25 -9.81
N ASP A 107 -16.12 12.57 -9.88
CA ASP A 107 -15.94 11.37 -10.69
C ASP A 107 -16.84 10.22 -10.24
N LYS A 108 -17.20 10.18 -8.95
CA LYS A 108 -18.16 9.23 -8.36
C LYS A 108 -19.63 9.66 -8.47
N GLY A 109 -19.93 10.72 -9.21
CA GLY A 109 -21.30 11.24 -9.37
C GLY A 109 -21.85 11.98 -8.15
N LEU A 110 -21.01 12.25 -7.14
CA LEU A 110 -21.38 12.97 -5.91
C LEU A 110 -21.02 14.46 -5.95
N GLY A 111 -20.73 14.99 -7.14
CA GLY A 111 -20.34 16.39 -7.35
C GLY A 111 -21.39 17.43 -6.97
N PHE A 112 -22.66 17.03 -6.78
CA PHE A 112 -23.71 17.92 -6.30
C PHE A 112 -23.66 18.17 -4.79
N LEU A 113 -22.94 17.34 -4.04
CA LEU A 113 -22.83 17.44 -2.58
C LEU A 113 -21.70 18.37 -2.13
N ILE A 114 -20.63 18.48 -2.92
CA ILE A 114 -19.43 19.24 -2.58
C ILE A 114 -18.86 19.99 -3.80
N GLY A 115 -18.19 21.10 -3.54
CA GLY A 115 -17.48 21.91 -4.52
C GLY A 115 -16.31 22.65 -3.90
N THR A 116 -15.59 23.44 -4.68
CA THR A 116 -14.38 24.15 -4.26
C THR A 116 -14.58 25.14 -3.10
N GLY A 117 -15.79 25.68 -2.95
CA GLY A 117 -16.17 26.50 -1.80
C GLY A 117 -16.61 25.71 -0.56
N THR A 118 -16.49 24.39 -0.54
CA THR A 118 -16.91 23.56 0.61
C THR A 118 -15.81 23.51 1.66
N SER A 119 -16.21 23.52 2.94
CA SER A 119 -15.29 23.49 4.08
C SER A 119 -14.85 22.04 4.39
N ARG A 120 -13.61 21.83 4.85
CA ARG A 120 -13.07 20.50 5.17
C ARG A 120 -13.87 19.80 6.25
N THR A 121 -14.29 20.55 7.27
CA THR A 121 -15.13 20.04 8.36
C THR A 121 -16.44 19.47 7.82
N LYS A 122 -17.07 20.16 6.85
CA LYS A 122 -18.31 19.68 6.22
C LYS A 122 -18.05 18.41 5.40
N ILE A 123 -16.92 18.32 4.70
CA ILE A 123 -16.56 17.11 3.95
C ILE A 123 -16.26 15.96 4.88
N ASN A 124 -15.50 16.13 5.97
CA ASN A 124 -15.23 15.05 6.93
C ASN A 124 -16.53 14.52 7.56
N ARG A 125 -17.48 15.42 7.88
CA ARG A 125 -18.83 15.02 8.35
C ARG A 125 -19.65 14.29 7.28
N LEU A 126 -19.50 14.67 6.01
CA LEU A 126 -20.23 14.07 4.90
C LEU A 126 -19.59 12.76 4.42
N GLY A 127 -18.26 12.65 4.44
CA GLY A 127 -17.48 11.46 4.12
C GLY A 127 -17.82 10.31 5.06
N PHE A 128 -18.02 10.60 6.34
CA PHE A 128 -18.59 9.65 7.32
C PHE A 128 -19.98 9.10 6.91
N TRP A 129 -20.77 9.89 6.18
CA TRP A 129 -22.06 9.47 5.63
C TRP A 129 -21.92 8.77 4.27
N ALA A 130 -21.00 9.24 3.41
CA ALA A 130 -20.77 8.72 2.06
C ALA A 130 -20.09 7.34 2.08
N ALA A 131 -19.18 7.08 3.04
CA ALA A 131 -18.59 5.76 3.27
C ALA A 131 -19.63 4.70 3.69
N LYS A 132 -20.82 5.12 4.14
CA LYS A 132 -21.97 4.24 4.45
C LYS A 132 -22.96 4.09 3.29
N ILE A 133 -22.72 4.75 2.16
CA ILE A 133 -23.54 4.57 0.94
C ILE A 133 -23.04 3.32 0.21
N PRO A 134 -23.91 2.33 -0.09
CA PRO A 134 -23.54 1.03 -0.67
C PRO A 134 -22.79 1.03 -2.02
N PHE A 135 -22.53 2.21 -2.61
CA PHE A 135 -21.97 2.38 -3.95
C PHE A 135 -20.70 3.25 -3.98
N ALA A 136 -20.09 3.59 -2.83
CA ALA A 136 -18.89 4.43 -2.80
C ALA A 136 -17.78 4.00 -1.78
N PRO A 137 -17.45 2.70 -1.63
CA PRO A 137 -16.42 2.22 -0.70
C PRO A 137 -15.00 2.77 -1.01
N ASP A 138 -14.68 3.02 -2.28
CA ASP A 138 -13.36 3.49 -2.71
C ASP A 138 -13.00 4.93 -2.28
N ILE A 139 -13.86 5.64 -1.52
CA ILE A 139 -13.56 7.01 -1.06
C ILE A 139 -12.54 6.97 0.09
N GLY A 140 -12.36 5.80 0.72
CA GLY A 140 -11.63 5.69 1.98
C GLY A 140 -12.37 6.45 3.08
N ASP A 141 -12.14 6.08 4.34
CA ASP A 141 -12.59 6.93 5.43
C ASP A 141 -11.89 8.29 5.25
N VAL A 142 -12.63 9.37 5.03
CA VAL A 142 -12.06 10.73 5.11
C VAL A 142 -11.92 11.03 6.59
N SER A 143 -10.99 10.31 7.21
CA SER A 143 -10.88 10.23 8.64
C SER A 143 -10.34 11.53 9.18
N HIS A 144 -10.98 12.06 10.22
CA HIS A 144 -10.52 13.23 10.96
C HIS A 144 -9.39 12.88 11.95
N ARG A 145 -9.08 11.59 12.09
CA ARG A 145 -7.96 11.10 12.92
C ARG A 145 -6.64 11.55 12.29
N ASP A 146 -5.67 11.90 13.12
CA ASP A 146 -4.30 12.13 12.64
C ASP A 146 -3.59 10.81 12.33
N THR A 147 -2.50 10.92 11.57
CA THR A 147 -1.69 9.79 11.12
C THR A 147 -1.13 8.93 12.27
N HIS A 148 -0.87 9.54 13.44
CA HIS A 148 -0.26 8.84 14.58
C HIS A 148 -1.28 7.87 15.22
N ARG A 149 -2.48 8.38 15.52
CA ARG A 149 -3.57 7.57 16.08
C ARG A 149 -3.99 6.43 15.16
N ILE A 150 -4.01 6.66 13.85
CA ILE A 150 -4.32 5.62 12.86
C ILE A 150 -3.27 4.49 12.93
N GLY A 151 -2.00 4.83 13.15
CA GLY A 151 -0.92 3.86 13.38
C GLY A 151 -1.16 2.96 14.58
N GLU A 152 -1.58 3.50 15.73
CA GLU A 152 -1.92 2.70 16.91
C GLU A 152 -3.09 1.72 16.63
N GLU A 153 -4.10 2.19 15.91
CA GLU A 153 -5.28 1.40 15.58
C GLU A 153 -4.96 0.27 14.59
N ALA A 154 -4.02 0.49 13.68
CA ALA A 154 -3.50 -0.53 12.80
C ALA A 154 -2.79 -1.65 13.59
N VAL A 155 -1.97 -1.30 14.58
CA VAL A 155 -1.32 -2.28 15.47
C VAL A 155 -2.36 -3.06 16.28
N ARG A 156 -3.34 -2.38 16.89
CA ARG A 156 -4.45 -3.02 17.61
C ARG A 156 -5.26 -3.98 16.72
N SER A 157 -5.49 -3.58 15.47
CA SER A 157 -6.19 -4.43 14.48
C SER A 157 -5.37 -5.66 14.11
N ASN A 158 -4.05 -5.50 13.96
CA ASN A 158 -3.13 -6.61 13.70
C ASN A 158 -3.07 -7.58 14.89
N ASP A 159 -3.06 -7.10 16.14
CA ASP A 159 -3.11 -7.95 17.34
C ASP A 159 -4.40 -8.79 17.41
N SER A 160 -5.52 -8.25 16.91
CA SER A 160 -6.80 -8.97 16.86
C SER A 160 -6.77 -10.22 15.97
N LEU A 161 -5.74 -10.41 15.15
CA LEU A 161 -5.56 -11.60 14.31
C LEU A 161 -5.10 -12.82 15.13
N ALA A 162 -4.46 -12.60 16.28
CA ALA A 162 -3.92 -13.62 17.17
C ALA A 162 -4.71 -13.79 18.48
N GLN A 163 -5.68 -12.90 18.77
CA GLN A 163 -6.47 -12.89 20.01
C GLN A 163 -7.92 -13.29 19.77
N ASP A 164 -8.45 -14.15 20.65
CA ASP A 164 -9.83 -14.62 20.58
C ASP A 164 -10.72 -13.47 21.01
N ARG A 165 -11.92 -13.42 20.44
CA ARG A 165 -12.89 -12.39 20.77
C ARG A 165 -14.12 -13.01 21.36
N THR A 166 -14.68 -12.36 22.36
CA THR A 166 -15.97 -12.73 22.92
C THR A 166 -17.08 -12.17 22.03
N GLY A 167 -17.96 -13.06 21.58
CA GLY A 167 -19.21 -12.73 20.92
C GLY A 167 -20.39 -12.90 21.87
N TYR A 168 -21.48 -12.19 21.59
CA TYR A 168 -22.72 -12.25 22.34
C TYR A 168 -23.87 -12.51 21.38
N ALA A 169 -24.73 -13.49 21.67
CA ALA A 169 -25.91 -13.81 20.88
C ALA A 169 -27.15 -13.94 21.78
N PRO A 170 -28.37 -13.60 21.31
CA PRO A 170 -29.59 -13.87 22.05
C PRO A 170 -29.76 -15.38 22.25
N ASP A 171 -30.04 -15.81 23.48
CA ASP A 171 -30.24 -17.23 23.83
C ASP A 171 -31.64 -17.76 23.46
N GLY A 172 -32.49 -16.92 22.85
CA GLY A 172 -33.87 -17.25 22.49
C GLY A 172 -34.85 -17.28 23.68
N MET A 173 -34.39 -17.06 24.91
CA MET A 173 -35.16 -17.07 26.16
C MET A 173 -35.18 -15.69 26.84
N GLY A 174 -34.68 -14.67 26.17
CA GLY A 174 -34.59 -13.29 26.68
C GLY A 174 -33.29 -12.96 27.40
N GLY A 175 -32.30 -13.87 27.38
CA GLY A 175 -30.93 -13.66 27.84
C GLY A 175 -29.94 -13.54 26.68
N VAL A 176 -28.65 -13.52 27.05
CA VAL A 176 -27.52 -13.39 26.12
C VAL A 176 -26.55 -14.53 26.40
N GLU A 177 -26.26 -15.35 25.39
CA GLU A 177 -25.24 -16.37 25.41
C GLU A 177 -23.89 -15.79 24.95
N GLU A 178 -22.85 -16.06 25.74
CA GLU A 178 -21.47 -15.71 25.44
C GLU A 178 -20.82 -16.85 24.64
N TYR A 179 -20.18 -16.54 23.50
CA TYR A 179 -19.43 -17.51 22.72
C TYR A 179 -18.06 -16.97 22.30
N VAL A 180 -17.08 -17.85 22.17
CA VAL A 180 -15.73 -17.47 21.72
C VAL A 180 -15.67 -17.50 20.21
N ILE A 181 -15.23 -16.40 19.62
CA ILE A 181 -14.87 -16.25 18.21
C ILE A 181 -13.36 -16.47 18.10
N PRO A 182 -12.90 -17.59 17.53
CA PRO A 182 -11.48 -17.85 17.37
C PRO A 182 -10.80 -16.75 16.54
N ALA A 183 -9.59 -16.38 16.94
CA ALA A 183 -8.78 -15.45 16.17
C ALA A 183 -8.56 -16.00 14.74
N PRO A 184 -8.51 -15.15 13.71
CA PRO A 184 -8.27 -15.57 12.34
C PRO A 184 -7.09 -16.54 12.20
N LEU A 185 -5.97 -16.27 12.88
CA LEU A 185 -4.79 -17.13 12.77
C LEU A 185 -4.98 -18.52 13.41
N ARG A 186 -5.89 -18.69 14.38
CA ARG A 186 -6.23 -20.03 14.91
C ARG A 186 -7.21 -20.81 14.06
N ALA A 187 -8.02 -20.10 13.28
CA ALA A 187 -9.19 -20.69 12.62
C ALA A 187 -8.84 -21.52 11.38
N TYR A 188 -7.59 -21.46 10.89
CA TYR A 188 -7.16 -22.09 9.63
C TYR A 188 -5.89 -22.91 9.82
N ALA A 189 -5.84 -24.08 9.20
CA ALA A 189 -4.70 -25.00 9.29
C ALA A 189 -3.42 -24.36 8.71
N SER A 190 -3.55 -23.53 7.68
CA SER A 190 -2.43 -22.79 7.07
C SER A 190 -1.78 -21.77 8.00
N THR A 191 -2.47 -21.33 9.05
CA THR A 191 -2.00 -20.29 9.97
C THR A 191 -1.94 -20.73 11.44
N GLN A 192 -2.42 -21.93 11.77
CA GLN A 192 -2.59 -22.39 13.15
C GLN A 192 -1.30 -22.31 13.99
N GLY A 193 -0.14 -22.56 13.39
CA GLY A 193 1.16 -22.43 14.06
C GLY A 193 1.47 -21.01 14.57
N HIS A 194 0.90 -19.96 13.97
CA HIS A 194 1.04 -18.59 14.46
C HIS A 194 0.34 -18.36 15.79
N ALA A 195 -0.75 -19.11 16.05
CA ALA A 195 -1.59 -18.94 17.23
C ALA A 195 -1.02 -19.62 18.48
N GLU A 196 -0.38 -20.78 18.32
CA GLU A 196 0.29 -21.50 19.42
C GLU A 196 1.46 -20.70 19.99
N ALA A 197 1.99 -19.77 19.20
CA ALA A 197 3.11 -18.92 19.55
C ALA A 197 2.66 -17.47 19.87
N SER A 198 1.42 -17.27 20.36
CA SER A 198 0.79 -15.96 20.60
C SER A 198 1.63 -14.99 21.44
N ALA A 199 2.36 -15.49 22.44
CA ALA A 199 3.28 -14.68 23.26
C ALA A 199 4.50 -14.14 22.47
N SER A 200 4.77 -14.73 21.31
CA SER A 200 5.87 -14.37 20.40
C SER A 200 5.37 -13.90 19.02
N TYR A 201 4.07 -13.64 18.86
CA TYR A 201 3.47 -13.21 17.60
C TYR A 201 3.99 -11.83 17.19
N LEU A 202 4.46 -11.72 15.95
CA LEU A 202 4.98 -10.48 15.37
C LEU A 202 4.33 -10.21 14.01
N GLY A 203 3.18 -9.53 14.04
CA GLY A 203 2.61 -8.99 12.81
C GLY A 203 3.23 -7.63 12.48
N MET A 204 3.85 -7.56 11.29
CA MET A 204 4.56 -6.41 10.78
C MET A 204 3.78 -5.80 9.63
N SER A 205 3.71 -4.48 9.56
CA SER A 205 3.01 -3.79 8.47
C SER A 205 3.93 -2.77 7.82
N ILE A 206 4.02 -2.84 6.49
CA ILE A 206 4.76 -1.87 5.69
C ILE A 206 3.90 -0.63 5.51
N VAL A 207 4.31 0.46 6.15
CA VAL A 207 3.59 1.72 6.15
C VAL A 207 4.00 2.57 4.96
N LEU A 208 3.04 2.83 4.09
CA LEU A 208 3.16 3.66 2.91
C LEU A 208 2.74 5.08 3.23
N THR A 209 3.72 5.98 3.27
CA THR A 209 3.46 7.41 3.40
C THR A 209 3.05 8.00 2.05
N MET A 210 2.30 9.11 2.05
CA MET A 210 1.70 9.73 0.87
C MET A 210 1.95 11.24 0.85
N ASP A 211 2.92 11.67 0.06
CA ASP A 211 3.17 13.11 -0.15
C ASP A 211 2.22 13.65 -1.22
N MET A 212 1.15 14.32 -0.81
CA MET A 212 0.15 14.86 -1.75
C MET A 212 0.35 16.35 -2.04
N ASP A 213 1.36 16.99 -1.46
CA ASP A 213 1.53 18.45 -1.52
C ASP A 213 1.71 18.95 -2.97
N TYR A 214 2.22 18.10 -3.86
CA TYR A 214 2.50 18.43 -5.27
C TYR A 214 1.55 17.76 -6.27
N CYS A 215 0.40 17.22 -5.82
CA CYS A 215 -0.53 16.40 -6.61
C CYS A 215 -1.34 17.18 -7.68
N HIS A 216 -0.67 17.99 -8.49
CA HIS A 216 -1.23 18.87 -9.52
C HIS A 216 -0.19 19.17 -10.61
N LEU A 217 -0.64 19.75 -11.71
CA LEU A 217 0.13 19.99 -12.91
C LEU A 217 1.24 21.04 -12.70
N ALA A 218 0.97 22.10 -11.92
CA ALA A 218 1.99 23.08 -11.55
C ALA A 218 3.10 22.48 -10.66
N GLY A 219 2.90 21.27 -10.13
CA GLY A 219 3.92 20.50 -9.45
C GLY A 219 5.14 20.23 -10.34
N TYR A 220 5.00 20.20 -11.67
CA TYR A 220 6.16 20.12 -12.58
C TYR A 220 7.13 21.30 -12.46
N GLN A 221 6.69 22.42 -11.88
CA GLN A 221 7.54 23.57 -11.56
C GLN A 221 8.01 23.57 -10.11
N GLY A 222 7.74 22.50 -9.35
CA GLY A 222 8.04 22.43 -7.91
C GLY A 222 7.13 23.34 -7.07
N ASP A 223 5.95 23.67 -7.56
CA ASP A 223 4.95 24.43 -6.81
C ASP A 223 4.02 23.47 -6.05
N PRO A 224 3.83 23.64 -4.73
CA PRO A 224 2.81 22.89 -3.99
C PRO A 224 1.40 23.35 -4.39
N ILE A 225 0.39 22.51 -4.14
CA ILE A 225 -1.04 22.82 -4.35
C ILE A 225 -1.45 24.03 -3.51
N TYR A 226 -1.04 24.02 -2.25
CA TYR A 226 -1.32 25.09 -1.32
C TYR A 226 -0.15 26.07 -1.26
N SER A 227 -0.47 27.34 -1.42
CA SER A 227 0.47 28.46 -1.30
C SER A 227 -0.02 29.43 -0.23
N GLU A 228 0.89 29.96 0.58
CA GLU A 228 0.60 31.00 1.55
C GLU A 228 0.84 32.37 0.90
N GLU A 229 -0.11 33.28 1.05
CA GLU A 229 -0.03 34.63 0.52
C GLU A 229 -0.59 35.67 1.50
N ASP A 230 -0.07 36.90 1.44
CA ASP A 230 -0.60 38.01 2.24
C ASP A 230 -2.00 38.42 1.75
N GLY A 231 -3.02 38.19 2.57
CA GLY A 231 -4.39 38.63 2.34
C GLY A 231 -4.74 39.90 3.12
N GLU A 232 -5.91 40.49 2.82
CA GLU A 232 -6.42 41.70 3.50
C GLU A 232 -6.57 41.54 5.03
N SER A 233 -6.72 40.30 5.52
CA SER A 233 -6.89 39.95 6.93
C SER A 233 -5.68 39.20 7.53
N GLY A 234 -4.54 39.18 6.83
CA GLY A 234 -3.35 38.39 7.18
C GLY A 234 -3.08 37.24 6.20
N PRO A 235 -2.09 36.37 6.48
CA PRO A 235 -1.71 35.28 5.59
C PRO A 235 -2.89 34.34 5.33
N ALA A 236 -3.10 34.00 4.06
CA ALA A 236 -4.15 33.12 3.59
C ALA A 236 -3.56 31.97 2.76
N ILE A 237 -4.08 30.77 2.96
CA ILE A 237 -3.74 29.63 2.11
C ILE A 237 -4.62 29.65 0.87
N THR A 238 -4.02 29.51 -0.30
CA THR A 238 -4.73 29.48 -1.58
C THR A 238 -4.32 28.28 -2.42
N TYR A 239 -5.22 27.87 -3.31
CA TYR A 239 -4.98 26.83 -4.32
C TYR A 239 -5.63 27.22 -5.65
N ARG A 240 -5.27 26.55 -6.74
CA ARG A 240 -5.86 26.76 -8.06
C ARG A 240 -6.81 25.62 -8.45
N TRP A 241 -7.89 25.97 -9.15
CA TRP A 241 -8.87 25.04 -9.68
C TRP A 241 -8.97 25.18 -11.19
N ARG A 242 -8.40 24.20 -11.92
CA ARG A 242 -8.40 24.18 -13.37
C ARG A 242 -9.58 23.41 -13.95
N THR A 243 -10.30 24.04 -14.87
CA THR A 243 -11.40 23.42 -15.61
C THR A 243 -11.14 23.28 -17.11
N LYS A 244 -10.12 23.99 -17.64
CA LYS A 244 -9.77 24.07 -19.06
C LYS A 244 -8.26 23.96 -19.23
N SER A 245 -7.78 23.42 -20.35
CA SER A 245 -6.36 23.12 -20.57
C SER A 245 -5.48 24.38 -20.70
N ASP A 246 -6.03 25.45 -21.27
CA ASP A 246 -5.35 26.71 -21.59
C ASP A 246 -5.46 27.78 -20.48
N ASP A 247 -6.18 27.49 -19.40
CA ASP A 247 -6.41 28.40 -18.28
C ASP A 247 -5.57 27.97 -17.07
N PRO A 248 -4.76 28.85 -16.44
CA PRO A 248 -4.05 28.54 -15.20
C PRO A 248 -4.95 28.11 -14.03
N GLY A 249 -6.26 28.26 -14.16
CA GLY A 249 -7.26 27.86 -13.17
C GLY A 249 -7.62 29.00 -12.23
N GLU A 250 -8.86 28.97 -11.76
CA GLU A 250 -9.38 29.93 -10.79
C GLU A 250 -8.61 29.82 -9.48
N LYS A 251 -8.19 30.95 -8.92
CA LYS A 251 -7.55 30.99 -7.61
C LYS A 251 -8.62 31.00 -6.52
N ILE A 252 -8.45 30.11 -5.54
CA ILE A 252 -9.41 29.89 -4.47
C ILE A 252 -8.71 30.06 -3.13
N VAL A 253 -9.27 30.89 -2.26
CA VAL A 253 -8.84 31.03 -0.87
C VAL A 253 -9.40 29.85 -0.08
N ALA A 254 -8.51 29.06 0.51
CA ALA A 254 -8.90 27.96 1.38
C ALA A 254 -9.61 28.52 2.62
N LYS A 255 -10.68 27.84 3.04
CA LYS A 255 -11.38 28.20 4.29
C LYS A 255 -10.48 27.92 5.49
N SER A 256 -10.61 28.71 6.55
CA SER A 256 -9.78 28.54 7.77
C SER A 256 -9.83 27.12 8.33
N ASP A 257 -11.00 26.47 8.28
CA ASP A 257 -11.16 25.09 8.75
C ASP A 257 -10.51 24.03 7.84
N GLU A 258 -10.24 24.33 6.56
CA GLU A 258 -9.38 23.50 5.72
C GLU A 258 -7.92 23.67 6.15
N VAL A 259 -7.48 24.90 6.39
CA VAL A 259 -6.10 25.19 6.82
C VAL A 259 -5.76 24.49 8.13
N ASP A 260 -6.64 24.58 9.12
CA ASP A 260 -6.41 24.01 10.45
C ASP A 260 -6.33 22.48 10.44
N LEU A 261 -7.08 21.84 9.53
CA LEU A 261 -7.19 20.40 9.44
C LEU A 261 -6.18 19.77 8.48
N HIS A 262 -5.74 20.48 7.45
CA HIS A 262 -4.86 19.92 6.42
C HIS A 262 -3.57 19.37 7.04
N GLU A 263 -3.29 18.10 6.75
CA GLU A 263 -2.08 17.44 7.20
C GLU A 263 -1.05 17.47 6.07
N THR A 264 -0.13 18.44 6.13
CA THR A 264 0.97 18.55 5.17
C THR A 264 1.91 17.36 5.26
N TRP A 265 2.73 17.14 4.23
CA TRP A 265 3.77 16.10 4.25
C TRP A 265 4.65 16.13 5.51
N ALA A 266 5.07 17.33 5.95
CA ALA A 266 5.93 17.45 7.12
C ALA A 266 5.24 16.98 8.41
N ARG A 267 3.93 17.22 8.54
CA ARG A 267 3.13 16.78 9.69
C ARG A 267 2.88 15.28 9.64
N GLN A 268 2.47 14.76 8.48
CA GLN A 268 2.31 13.32 8.26
C GLN A 268 3.60 12.56 8.57
N LEU A 269 4.73 13.03 8.05
CA LEU A 269 6.04 12.39 8.25
C LEU A 269 6.38 12.29 9.74
N ARG A 270 6.17 13.37 10.51
CA ARG A 270 6.39 13.38 11.96
C ARG A 270 5.50 12.38 12.68
N HIS A 271 4.21 12.33 12.34
CA HIS A 271 3.27 11.40 12.97
C HIS A 271 3.56 9.93 12.60
N THR A 272 3.96 9.65 11.36
CA THR A 272 4.42 8.31 10.96
C THR A 272 5.67 7.90 11.73
N GLU A 273 6.64 8.80 11.87
CA GLU A 273 7.85 8.57 12.66
C GLU A 273 7.52 8.28 14.14
N GLN A 274 6.58 9.03 14.72
CA GLN A 274 6.14 8.79 16.08
C GLN A 274 5.49 7.40 16.25
N ALA A 275 4.53 7.06 15.38
CA ALA A 275 3.89 5.74 15.42
C ALA A 275 4.91 4.60 15.25
N THR A 276 5.89 4.79 14.37
CA THR A 276 6.98 3.82 14.14
C THR A 276 7.87 3.65 15.37
N ALA A 277 8.22 4.76 16.05
CA ALA A 277 9.09 4.73 17.22
C ALA A 277 8.40 4.10 18.45
N GLU A 278 7.09 4.26 18.58
CA GLU A 278 6.28 3.66 19.63
C GLU A 278 5.94 2.19 19.35
N HIS A 279 6.01 1.77 18.09
CA HIS A 279 5.71 0.41 17.64
C HIS A 279 6.82 -0.18 16.73
N PRO A 280 8.07 -0.27 17.21
CA PRO A 280 9.21 -0.67 16.39
C PRO A 280 9.04 -2.09 15.85
N PHE A 281 9.41 -2.30 14.58
CA PHE A 281 9.20 -3.53 13.81
C PHE A 281 7.75 -4.00 13.62
N ARG A 282 6.76 -3.45 14.35
CA ARG A 282 5.33 -3.63 14.04
C ARG A 282 4.92 -2.73 12.88
N LEU A 283 5.42 -1.50 12.84
CA LEU A 283 5.25 -0.54 11.75
C LEU A 283 6.60 -0.27 11.09
N LEU A 284 6.70 -0.53 9.79
CA LEU A 284 7.92 -0.34 9.00
C LEU A 284 7.66 0.71 7.92
N PRO A 285 8.11 1.97 8.10
CA PRO A 285 7.74 3.04 7.18
C PRO A 285 8.58 3.00 5.89
N MET A 286 7.94 3.28 4.76
CA MET A 286 8.60 3.66 3.52
C MET A 286 8.56 5.17 3.35
N TYR A 287 9.68 5.74 2.89
CA TYR A 287 9.79 7.17 2.66
C TYR A 287 9.17 7.53 1.31
N HIS A 288 8.17 8.42 1.27
CA HIS A 288 7.61 8.87 0.00
C HIS A 288 8.62 9.72 -0.78
N PHE A 289 9.00 9.26 -1.96
CA PHE A 289 9.83 10.01 -2.89
C PHE A 289 8.94 10.73 -3.91
N GLU A 290 8.59 11.98 -3.59
CA GLU A 290 7.89 12.88 -4.50
C GLU A 290 8.93 13.72 -5.25
N PRO A 291 9.24 13.42 -6.53
CA PRO A 291 10.32 14.08 -7.25
C PRO A 291 10.13 15.60 -7.35
N ARG A 292 8.90 16.10 -7.42
CA ARG A 292 8.60 17.53 -7.57
C ARG A 292 9.02 18.36 -6.34
N ARG A 293 9.06 17.73 -5.15
CA ARG A 293 9.56 18.36 -3.91
C ARG A 293 11.02 18.80 -4.02
N PHE A 294 11.82 18.13 -4.85
CA PHE A 294 13.25 18.37 -4.97
C PHE A 294 13.63 19.35 -6.08
N ILE A 295 12.65 19.92 -6.81
CA ILE A 295 12.91 20.89 -7.89
C ILE A 295 13.43 22.22 -7.33
N LYS A 296 12.72 22.79 -6.34
CA LYS A 296 13.05 24.12 -5.78
C LYS A 296 13.80 24.04 -4.46
N ASN A 297 13.37 23.15 -3.56
CA ASN A 297 13.65 23.27 -2.13
C ASN A 297 14.19 21.99 -1.48
N GLY A 298 14.47 20.93 -2.24
CA GLY A 298 14.78 19.62 -1.67
C GLY A 298 16.16 19.08 -2.03
N ASP A 299 16.80 18.43 -1.06
CA ASP A 299 18.01 17.62 -1.28
C ASP A 299 17.64 16.14 -1.49
N LYS A 300 17.75 15.66 -2.73
CA LYS A 300 17.54 14.24 -3.07
C LYS A 300 18.46 13.32 -2.27
N ALA A 301 19.71 13.71 -2.02
CA ALA A 301 20.66 12.90 -1.26
C ALA A 301 20.24 12.77 0.21
N ALA A 302 19.62 13.80 0.79
CA ALA A 302 19.03 13.72 2.13
C ALA A 302 17.90 12.69 2.23
N ALA A 303 17.13 12.47 1.16
CA ALA A 303 16.12 11.40 1.13
C ALA A 303 16.76 10.01 1.21
N PHE A 304 17.87 9.76 0.51
CA PHE A 304 18.61 8.50 0.59
C PHE A 304 19.21 8.23 1.97
N LYS A 305 19.58 9.26 2.73
CA LYS A 305 20.07 9.10 4.12
C LYS A 305 19.00 8.64 5.10
N LYS A 306 17.72 8.76 4.74
CA LYS A 306 16.60 8.30 5.57
C LYS A 306 16.30 6.81 5.37
N VAL A 307 16.81 6.18 4.31
CA VAL A 307 16.47 4.80 3.97
C VAL A 307 17.58 3.85 4.43
N VAL A 308 17.19 2.72 5.03
CA VAL A 308 18.10 1.71 5.52
C VAL A 308 18.77 0.99 4.36
N THR A 309 20.03 0.63 4.53
CA THR A 309 20.73 -0.34 3.68
C THR A 309 21.55 -1.26 4.58
N ALA A 310 22.16 -2.30 4.02
CA ALA A 310 23.06 -3.19 4.78
C ALA A 310 24.23 -2.43 5.46
N SER A 311 24.62 -1.25 4.94
CA SER A 311 25.71 -0.42 5.48
C SER A 311 25.25 0.89 6.12
N GLN A 312 23.96 1.25 6.03
CA GLN A 312 23.44 2.53 6.51
C GLN A 312 22.28 2.30 7.47
N ALA A 313 22.44 2.77 8.71
CA ALA A 313 21.37 2.78 9.70
C ALA A 313 20.35 3.89 9.39
N ALA A 314 19.09 3.53 9.25
CA ALA A 314 17.99 4.47 9.12
C ALA A 314 16.64 3.78 9.42
N PRO A 315 15.57 4.51 9.74
CA PRO A 315 14.30 3.91 10.14
C PRO A 315 13.38 3.53 8.98
N TYR A 316 13.63 4.00 7.74
CA TYR A 316 12.77 3.70 6.59
C TYR A 316 13.28 2.50 5.80
N ILE A 317 12.40 1.57 5.46
CA ILE A 317 12.75 0.30 4.80
C ILE A 317 12.99 0.41 3.30
N GLY A 318 12.54 1.50 2.68
CA GLY A 318 12.63 1.73 1.24
C GLY A 318 11.92 3.01 0.81
N PHE A 319 11.74 3.16 -0.51
CA PHE A 319 11.01 4.29 -1.07
C PHE A 319 9.59 3.91 -1.52
N LYS A 320 8.63 4.76 -1.17
CA LYS A 320 7.29 4.76 -1.77
C LYS A 320 7.26 5.79 -2.89
N MET A 321 6.70 5.40 -4.04
CA MET A 321 6.31 6.33 -5.10
C MET A 321 4.82 6.20 -5.42
N TYR A 322 4.22 7.23 -5.99
CA TYR A 322 2.81 7.27 -6.35
C TYR A 322 2.62 8.15 -7.60
N SER A 323 3.00 7.62 -8.75
CA SER A 323 2.88 8.30 -10.05
C SER A 323 1.47 8.76 -10.44
N PRO A 324 0.34 8.19 -9.96
CA PRO A 324 -0.98 8.77 -10.19
C PRO A 324 -1.17 10.19 -9.60
N GLN A 325 -0.26 10.66 -8.75
CA GLN A 325 -0.22 12.07 -8.33
C GLN A 325 0.28 13.03 -9.42
N GLY A 326 0.71 12.53 -10.59
CA GLY A 326 1.01 13.36 -11.76
C GLY A 326 2.49 13.49 -12.10
N TYR A 327 3.25 12.40 -12.02
CA TYR A 327 4.59 12.29 -12.62
C TYR A 327 4.76 10.90 -13.23
N MET A 328 5.61 10.78 -14.26
CA MET A 328 5.84 9.50 -14.91
C MET A 328 7.02 8.74 -14.29
N PRO A 329 7.03 7.39 -14.33
CA PRO A 329 8.21 6.62 -13.95
C PRO A 329 9.41 6.95 -14.85
N LYS A 330 9.19 6.99 -16.17
CA LYS A 330 10.16 7.48 -17.16
C LYS A 330 9.78 8.89 -17.60
N GLU A 331 10.22 9.86 -16.81
CA GLU A 331 9.80 11.25 -16.97
C GLU A 331 10.37 11.94 -18.22
N ARG A 332 9.52 12.74 -18.87
CA ARG A 332 9.83 13.56 -20.05
C ARG A 332 9.87 15.05 -19.73
N HIS A 333 9.17 15.50 -18.69
CA HIS A 333 9.22 16.89 -18.25
C HIS A 333 10.56 17.19 -17.57
N ALA A 334 11.34 18.11 -18.16
CA ALA A 334 12.73 18.36 -17.77
C ALA A 334 12.97 18.53 -16.25
N PRO A 335 12.21 19.36 -15.51
CA PRO A 335 12.48 19.55 -14.08
C PRO A 335 12.36 18.27 -13.24
N VAL A 336 11.33 17.46 -13.49
CA VAL A 336 11.10 16.20 -12.76
C VAL A 336 12.05 15.10 -13.27
N LYS A 337 12.32 15.08 -14.58
CA LYS A 337 13.29 14.18 -15.20
C LYS A 337 14.68 14.35 -14.60
N ASP A 338 15.12 15.58 -14.38
CA ASP A 338 16.43 15.88 -13.80
C ASP A 338 16.53 15.38 -12.36
N VAL A 339 15.46 15.51 -11.56
CA VAL A 339 15.41 14.94 -10.21
C VAL A 339 15.45 13.41 -10.24
N LEU A 340 14.67 12.77 -11.10
CA LEU A 340 14.62 11.31 -11.23
C LEU A 340 15.88 10.72 -11.89
N SER A 341 16.71 11.56 -12.52
CA SER A 341 17.99 11.14 -13.10
C SER A 341 18.85 10.43 -12.05
N GLY A 342 19.25 9.19 -12.35
CA GLY A 342 20.02 8.34 -11.46
C GLY A 342 19.29 7.82 -10.22
N PHE A 343 18.05 8.25 -9.92
CA PHE A 343 17.31 7.80 -8.73
C PHE A 343 17.12 6.27 -8.72
N PHE A 344 16.59 5.71 -9.81
CA PHE A 344 16.37 4.27 -9.91
C PHE A 344 17.68 3.47 -9.98
N SER A 345 18.72 4.02 -10.62
CA SER A 345 20.04 3.40 -10.65
C SER A 345 20.68 3.37 -9.27
N ASP A 346 20.52 4.43 -8.48
CA ASP A 346 20.96 4.48 -7.09
C ASP A 346 20.20 3.49 -6.21
N CYS A 347 18.88 3.38 -6.39
CA CYS A 347 18.06 2.38 -5.70
C CYS A 347 18.51 0.95 -6.06
N ALA A 348 18.75 0.65 -7.33
CA ALA A 348 19.25 -0.64 -7.77
C ALA A 348 20.66 -0.94 -7.23
N ALA A 349 21.58 0.03 -7.27
CA ALA A 349 22.96 -0.13 -6.81
C ALA A 349 23.07 -0.32 -5.29
N LYS A 350 22.22 0.37 -4.52
CA LYS A 350 22.13 0.24 -3.07
C LYS A 350 21.17 -0.87 -2.62
N ASP A 351 20.54 -1.53 -3.59
CA ASP A 351 19.56 -2.60 -3.42
C ASP A 351 18.44 -2.21 -2.43
N ILE A 352 17.88 -1.01 -2.68
CA ILE A 352 16.78 -0.37 -1.97
C ILE A 352 15.46 -0.71 -2.67
N PRO A 353 14.46 -1.25 -1.96
CA PRO A 353 13.15 -1.54 -2.54
C PRO A 353 12.34 -0.27 -2.81
N VAL A 354 11.68 -0.24 -3.96
CA VAL A 354 10.70 0.78 -4.35
C VAL A 354 9.33 0.14 -4.46
N MET A 355 8.32 0.73 -3.83
CA MET A 355 6.92 0.29 -3.95
C MET A 355 6.08 1.41 -4.54
N THR A 356 5.16 1.09 -5.44
CA THR A 356 4.18 2.05 -5.98
C THR A 356 2.82 1.43 -6.20
N HIS A 357 1.77 2.24 -6.27
CA HIS A 357 0.43 1.74 -6.60
C HIS A 357 0.34 1.53 -8.11
N CYS A 358 -0.28 0.43 -8.53
CA CYS A 358 -0.49 0.13 -9.93
C CYS A 358 -1.93 -0.32 -10.18
N THR A 359 -2.86 0.60 -9.95
CA THR A 359 -4.31 0.42 -10.15
C THR A 359 -4.90 1.73 -10.70
N PRO A 360 -5.88 1.68 -11.62
CA PRO A 360 -6.53 2.88 -12.15
C PRO A 360 -7.45 3.59 -11.12
N SER A 361 -7.71 2.92 -10.00
CA SER A 361 -8.49 3.42 -8.85
C SER A 361 -7.61 4.06 -7.78
N GLY A 362 -8.22 4.63 -6.73
CA GLY A 362 -7.52 5.26 -5.62
C GLY A 362 -7.40 6.78 -5.74
N PHE A 363 -6.39 7.36 -5.10
CA PHE A 363 -6.12 8.80 -5.16
C PHE A 363 -5.41 9.15 -6.47
N TYR A 364 -5.68 10.33 -7.02
CA TYR A 364 -5.02 10.81 -8.23
C TYR A 364 -5.00 12.32 -8.27
N THR A 365 -4.15 12.87 -9.13
CA THR A 365 -4.20 14.30 -9.43
C THR A 365 -5.54 14.69 -10.05
N HIS A 366 -6.14 15.75 -9.51
CA HIS A 366 -7.41 16.30 -10.02
C HIS A 366 -7.29 16.85 -11.45
N GLU A 367 -6.07 17.08 -11.92
CA GLU A 367 -5.79 17.62 -13.25
C GLU A 367 -5.40 16.55 -14.28
N ARG A 368 -5.58 15.26 -13.97
CA ARG A 368 -5.11 14.12 -14.81
C ARG A 368 -5.50 14.22 -16.29
N ARG A 369 -6.67 14.80 -16.59
CA ARG A 369 -7.14 15.04 -17.97
C ARG A 369 -6.33 16.09 -18.75
N PHE A 370 -5.51 16.92 -18.11
CA PHE A 370 -4.78 18.01 -18.76
C PHE A 370 -3.30 17.69 -19.03
N TYR A 371 -2.81 16.53 -18.58
CA TYR A 371 -1.41 16.16 -18.73
C TYR A 371 -1.00 15.91 -20.19
N LEU A 372 -1.89 15.35 -21.02
CA LEU A 372 -1.62 15.20 -22.46
C LEU A 372 -1.38 16.54 -23.14
N ASP A 373 -2.14 17.58 -22.76
CA ASP A 373 -2.01 18.91 -23.35
C ASP A 373 -0.64 19.55 -23.02
N HIS A 374 -0.01 19.10 -21.94
CA HIS A 374 1.28 19.58 -21.45
C HIS A 374 2.44 18.65 -21.80
N GLU A 375 2.19 17.56 -22.51
CA GLU A 375 3.22 16.63 -22.95
C GLU A 375 4.28 17.38 -23.79
N PRO A 376 5.58 17.36 -23.38
CA PRO A 376 6.63 18.04 -24.13
C PRO A 376 6.87 17.44 -25.51
N ASP A 377 6.66 16.13 -25.70
CA ASP A 377 6.79 15.47 -27.00
C ASP A 377 5.57 15.72 -27.90
N GLU A 378 5.76 16.53 -28.95
CA GLU A 378 4.70 16.86 -29.90
C GLU A 378 4.17 15.64 -30.66
N ALA A 379 5.00 14.62 -30.92
CA ALA A 379 4.56 13.42 -31.61
C ALA A 379 3.57 12.63 -30.74
N ILE A 380 3.82 12.53 -29.44
CA ILE A 380 2.90 11.89 -28.48
C ILE A 380 1.61 12.72 -28.34
N ARG A 381 1.74 14.05 -28.24
CA ARG A 381 0.58 14.95 -28.13
C ARG A 381 -0.38 14.83 -29.32
N LYS A 382 0.16 14.53 -30.51
CA LYS A 382 -0.59 14.38 -31.76
C LYS A 382 -0.90 12.91 -32.11
N ASP A 383 -0.58 11.96 -31.24
CA ASP A 383 -0.84 10.55 -31.51
C ASP A 383 -2.36 10.31 -31.69
N PRO A 384 -2.80 9.77 -32.85
CA PRO A 384 -4.20 9.48 -33.11
C PRO A 384 -4.86 8.54 -32.08
N LYS A 385 -4.09 7.77 -31.30
CA LYS A 385 -4.66 6.90 -30.26
C LYS A 385 -5.17 7.66 -29.04
N TYR A 386 -4.70 8.89 -28.82
CA TYR A 386 -5.11 9.77 -27.74
C TYR A 386 -5.97 10.95 -28.19
N TRP A 387 -6.09 11.17 -29.50
CA TRP A 387 -6.76 12.34 -30.03
C TRP A 387 -7.99 11.96 -30.85
N PRO A 388 -9.15 12.63 -30.64
CA PRO A 388 -10.31 12.48 -31.51
C PRO A 388 -10.00 12.85 -32.97
N SER A 389 -10.89 12.50 -33.90
CA SER A 389 -10.72 12.90 -35.30
C SER A 389 -10.64 14.42 -35.44
N GLN A 390 -9.79 14.89 -36.35
CA GLN A 390 -9.63 16.33 -36.61
C GLN A 390 -10.97 17.00 -36.99
N GLU A 391 -11.83 16.27 -37.71
CA GLU A 391 -13.18 16.72 -38.09
C GLU A 391 -14.06 16.97 -36.85
N ALA A 392 -14.05 16.06 -35.87
CA ALA A 392 -14.86 16.19 -34.66
C ALA A 392 -14.42 17.40 -33.83
N ILE A 393 -13.12 17.67 -33.78
CA ILE A 393 -12.55 18.81 -33.06
C ILE A 393 -12.86 20.12 -33.77
N ALA A 394 -12.68 20.17 -35.10
CA ALA A 394 -13.03 21.34 -35.89
C ALA A 394 -14.53 21.66 -35.79
N ALA A 395 -15.40 20.65 -35.74
CA ALA A 395 -16.83 20.83 -35.51
C ALA A 395 -17.12 21.38 -34.09
N ALA A 396 -16.45 20.86 -33.06
CA ALA A 396 -16.58 21.37 -31.69
C ALA A 396 -16.10 22.83 -31.57
N ASP A 397 -14.96 23.17 -32.19
CA ASP A 397 -14.44 24.54 -32.24
C ASP A 397 -15.40 25.49 -32.96
N THR A 398 -15.96 25.05 -34.09
CA THR A 398 -16.98 25.81 -34.81
C THR A 398 -18.22 26.09 -33.94
N ASN A 399 -18.66 25.11 -33.14
CA ASN A 399 -19.81 25.30 -32.25
C ASN A 399 -19.50 26.30 -31.13
N ILE A 400 -18.29 26.27 -30.56
CA ILE A 400 -17.86 27.25 -29.56
C ILE A 400 -17.81 28.66 -30.17
N THR A 401 -17.23 28.81 -31.36
CA THR A 401 -17.17 30.09 -32.08
C THR A 401 -18.57 30.64 -32.33
N LYS A 402 -19.49 29.83 -32.87
CA LYS A 402 -20.90 30.23 -33.08
C LYS A 402 -21.60 30.63 -31.79
N ALA A 403 -21.37 29.91 -30.69
CA ALA A 403 -21.97 30.26 -29.40
C ALA A 403 -21.44 31.61 -28.87
N ARG A 404 -20.14 31.89 -29.04
CA ARG A 404 -19.52 33.17 -28.66
C ARG A 404 -20.01 34.33 -29.53
N GLU A 405 -20.09 34.12 -30.84
CA GLU A 405 -20.66 35.08 -31.79
C GLU A 405 -22.11 35.42 -31.41
N TYR A 406 -22.94 34.43 -31.08
CA TYR A 406 -24.31 34.64 -30.63
C TYR A 406 -24.40 35.47 -29.33
N VAL A 407 -23.48 35.25 -28.38
CA VAL A 407 -23.40 36.10 -27.16
C VAL A 407 -23.05 37.53 -27.53
N ALA A 408 -22.03 37.74 -28.38
CA ALA A 408 -21.60 39.07 -28.79
C ALA A 408 -22.72 39.82 -29.55
N GLU A 409 -23.44 39.15 -30.44
CA GLU A 409 -24.61 39.69 -31.13
C GLU A 409 -25.72 40.10 -30.15
N LEU A 410 -25.99 39.27 -29.13
CA LEU A 410 -26.97 39.58 -28.11
C LEU A 410 -26.57 40.76 -27.24
N GLU A 411 -25.30 40.84 -26.84
CA GLU A 411 -24.72 41.95 -26.06
C GLU A 411 -24.81 43.28 -26.83
N ALA A 412 -24.65 43.24 -28.16
CA ALA A 412 -24.81 44.40 -29.04
C ALA A 412 -26.28 44.76 -29.35
N SER A 413 -27.25 43.92 -28.96
CA SER A 413 -28.68 44.12 -29.28
C SER A 413 -29.46 44.71 -28.10
N TRP A 414 -30.69 45.19 -28.35
CA TRP A 414 -31.60 45.62 -27.28
C TRP A 414 -31.94 44.48 -26.29
N LYS A 415 -31.84 43.22 -26.72
CA LYS A 415 -32.12 42.03 -25.91
C LYS A 415 -31.11 41.81 -24.78
N SER A 416 -29.96 42.50 -24.80
CA SER A 416 -28.99 42.52 -23.69
C SER A 416 -29.62 42.99 -22.37
N HIS A 417 -30.70 43.79 -22.43
CA HIS A 417 -31.47 44.24 -21.28
C HIS A 417 -32.39 43.15 -20.69
N ILE A 418 -32.45 41.95 -21.28
CA ILE A 418 -33.22 40.81 -20.77
C ILE A 418 -32.23 39.82 -20.12
N PRO A 419 -32.02 39.88 -18.78
CA PRO A 419 -30.94 39.14 -18.12
C PRO A 419 -31.01 37.63 -18.34
N LEU A 420 -32.23 37.08 -18.43
CA LEU A 420 -32.44 35.65 -18.66
C LEU A 420 -31.95 35.19 -20.04
N VAL A 421 -32.13 36.02 -21.09
CA VAL A 421 -31.72 35.67 -22.46
C VAL A 421 -30.20 35.68 -22.56
N LEU A 422 -29.56 36.74 -22.06
CA LEU A 422 -28.10 36.84 -22.05
C LEU A 422 -27.46 35.73 -21.22
N ARG A 423 -28.04 35.41 -20.05
CA ARG A 423 -27.60 34.27 -19.23
C ARG A 423 -27.71 32.94 -19.96
N ARG A 424 -28.83 32.66 -20.65
CA ARG A 424 -28.99 31.42 -21.44
C ARG A 424 -27.97 31.32 -22.57
N ALA A 425 -27.69 32.43 -23.26
CA ALA A 425 -26.68 32.46 -24.32
C ALA A 425 -25.27 32.19 -23.78
N ARG A 426 -24.90 32.81 -22.66
CA ARG A 426 -23.63 32.54 -21.97
C ARG A 426 -23.52 31.07 -21.52
N ASN A 427 -24.61 30.51 -20.98
CA ASN A 427 -24.65 29.08 -20.67
C ASN A 427 -24.43 28.21 -21.91
N GLY A 428 -24.95 28.59 -23.07
CA GLY A 428 -24.73 27.87 -24.33
C GLY A 428 -23.25 27.83 -24.77
N VAL A 429 -22.45 28.85 -24.43
CA VAL A 429 -21.00 28.82 -24.64
C VAL A 429 -20.35 27.78 -23.73
N GLU A 430 -20.72 27.75 -22.44
CA GLU A 430 -20.19 26.76 -21.51
C GLU A 430 -20.63 25.34 -21.89
N ASP A 431 -21.86 25.13 -22.35
CA ASP A 431 -22.35 23.83 -22.84
C ASP A 431 -21.53 23.36 -24.07
N ALA A 432 -21.20 24.27 -24.98
CA ALA A 432 -20.37 23.96 -26.15
C ALA A 432 -18.92 23.61 -25.76
N ILE A 433 -18.36 24.32 -24.77
CA ILE A 433 -17.03 24.01 -24.22
C ILE A 433 -17.06 22.65 -23.51
N GLU A 434 -18.07 22.37 -22.69
CA GLU A 434 -18.24 21.08 -22.01
C GLU A 434 -18.38 19.92 -23.01
N ALA A 435 -19.08 20.14 -24.12
CA ALA A 435 -19.18 19.16 -25.20
C ALA A 435 -17.81 18.83 -25.83
N LYS A 436 -16.97 19.86 -26.06
CA LYS A 436 -15.59 19.66 -26.53
C LYS A 436 -14.74 18.89 -25.50
N GLU A 437 -14.85 19.24 -24.22
CA GLU A 437 -14.13 18.54 -23.15
C GLU A 437 -14.54 17.06 -23.07
N LYS A 438 -15.84 16.74 -23.17
CA LYS A 438 -16.33 15.35 -23.22
C LYS A 438 -15.75 14.56 -24.40
N LEU A 439 -15.51 15.22 -25.54
CA LEU A 439 -14.88 14.61 -26.71
C LEU A 439 -13.38 14.32 -26.47
N LEU A 440 -12.65 15.22 -25.82
CA LEU A 440 -11.20 15.11 -25.59
C LEU A 440 -10.84 14.18 -24.43
N ASN A 441 -11.67 14.14 -23.38
CA ASN A 441 -11.37 13.45 -22.13
C ASN A 441 -11.02 11.96 -22.27
N PRO A 442 -11.69 11.13 -23.10
CA PRO A 442 -11.34 9.71 -23.20
C PRO A 442 -9.88 9.47 -23.58
N GLY A 443 -9.36 10.21 -24.56
CA GLY A 443 -7.97 10.08 -25.02
C GLY A 443 -6.96 10.69 -24.05
N ARG A 444 -7.29 11.83 -23.43
CA ARG A 444 -6.53 12.43 -22.33
C ARG A 444 -6.38 11.48 -21.13
N MET A 445 -7.48 10.84 -20.73
CA MET A 445 -7.52 9.85 -19.66
C MET A 445 -6.69 8.62 -20.01
N ARG A 446 -6.82 8.12 -21.24
CA ARG A 446 -6.00 7.01 -21.74
C ARG A 446 -4.50 7.32 -21.66
N TYR A 447 -4.08 8.48 -22.15
CA TYR A 447 -2.70 8.94 -22.07
C TYR A 447 -2.19 8.94 -20.62
N PHE A 448 -2.97 9.52 -19.69
CA PHE A 448 -2.60 9.58 -18.29
C PHE A 448 -2.40 8.18 -17.71
N TYR A 449 -3.37 7.28 -17.88
CA TYR A 449 -3.26 5.94 -17.32
C TYR A 449 -2.12 5.13 -17.97
N GLU A 450 -1.94 5.17 -19.30
CA GLU A 450 -0.86 4.43 -19.97
C GLU A 450 0.55 4.90 -19.60
N ASN A 451 0.74 6.19 -19.30
CA ASN A 451 2.07 6.77 -19.07
C ASN A 451 2.40 6.99 -17.59
N TYR A 452 1.39 7.09 -16.72
CA TYR A 452 1.58 7.42 -15.30
C TYR A 452 1.23 6.27 -14.37
N VAL A 453 0.39 5.31 -14.79
CA VAL A 453 -0.21 4.35 -13.84
C VAL A 453 -0.01 2.89 -14.28
N HIS A 454 -0.19 2.61 -15.56
CA HIS A 454 -0.15 1.26 -16.13
C HIS A 454 1.23 0.59 -15.90
N PRO A 455 1.31 -0.73 -15.68
CA PRO A 455 2.57 -1.42 -15.42
C PRO A 455 3.63 -1.17 -16.49
N GLU A 456 3.22 -1.12 -17.75
CA GLU A 456 4.12 -0.88 -18.89
C GLU A 456 4.83 0.48 -18.85
N ALA A 457 4.30 1.48 -18.13
CA ALA A 457 5.00 2.75 -17.92
C ALA A 457 6.32 2.57 -17.16
N TRP A 458 6.45 1.49 -16.38
CA TRP A 458 7.64 1.15 -15.62
C TRP A 458 8.63 0.28 -16.40
N ARG A 459 8.21 -0.36 -17.49
CA ARG A 459 9.08 -1.24 -18.29
C ARG A 459 10.35 -0.53 -18.80
N PRO A 460 10.32 0.72 -19.29
CA PRO A 460 11.55 1.44 -19.65
C PRO A 460 12.50 1.65 -18.46
N VAL A 461 11.97 1.91 -17.27
CA VAL A 461 12.78 2.07 -16.04
C VAL A 461 13.47 0.76 -15.65
N LEU A 462 12.75 -0.36 -15.77
CA LEU A 462 13.25 -1.70 -15.49
C LEU A 462 14.29 -2.15 -16.53
N ASN A 463 14.09 -1.82 -17.81
CA ASN A 463 15.09 -2.08 -18.86
C ASN A 463 16.41 -1.35 -18.58
N ASP A 464 16.34 -0.09 -18.13
CA ASP A 464 17.53 0.69 -17.77
C ASP A 464 18.17 0.21 -16.44
N ASN A 465 17.38 -0.44 -15.57
CA ASN A 465 17.79 -0.86 -14.23
C ASN A 465 17.27 -2.28 -13.92
N PRO A 466 17.78 -3.33 -14.58
CA PRO A 466 17.20 -4.67 -14.51
C PRO A 466 17.25 -5.33 -13.13
N ASN A 467 18.12 -4.82 -12.25
CA ASN A 467 18.26 -5.28 -10.87
C ASN A 467 17.42 -4.47 -9.86
N LEU A 468 16.66 -3.45 -10.31
CA LEU A 468 15.80 -2.66 -9.43
C LEU A 468 14.78 -3.54 -8.72
N ARG A 469 14.69 -3.44 -7.38
CA ARG A 469 13.57 -4.00 -6.61
C ARG A 469 12.38 -3.09 -6.71
N LEU A 470 11.39 -3.52 -7.47
CA LEU A 470 10.15 -2.77 -7.70
C LEU A 470 8.94 -3.65 -7.35
N CYS A 471 8.08 -3.14 -6.49
CA CYS A 471 6.73 -3.67 -6.29
C CYS A 471 5.71 -2.72 -6.94
N LEU A 472 4.97 -3.24 -7.91
CA LEU A 472 3.75 -2.60 -8.41
C LEU A 472 2.55 -3.21 -7.67
N ALA A 473 2.07 -2.52 -6.66
CA ALA A 473 1.06 -3.00 -5.72
C ALA A 473 -0.33 -3.21 -6.36
N HIS A 474 -1.18 -3.95 -5.63
CA HIS A 474 -2.59 -4.27 -5.91
C HIS A 474 -2.90 -5.36 -6.94
N PHE A 475 -1.90 -5.85 -7.68
CA PHE A 475 -2.10 -6.82 -8.75
C PHE A 475 -3.30 -6.46 -9.66
N ALA A 476 -3.46 -5.17 -9.97
CA ALA A 476 -4.62 -4.62 -10.66
C ALA A 476 -5.96 -4.83 -9.90
N SER A 477 -6.08 -4.32 -8.66
CA SER A 477 -7.27 -4.49 -7.78
C SER A 477 -8.61 -4.00 -8.34
N ASP A 478 -8.63 -3.31 -9.47
CA ASP A 478 -9.88 -2.98 -10.18
C ASP A 478 -10.58 -4.26 -10.66
N GLY A 479 -11.79 -4.49 -10.14
CA GLY A 479 -12.57 -5.70 -10.40
C GLY A 479 -12.87 -5.95 -11.89
N THR A 480 -12.83 -4.94 -12.76
CA THR A 480 -13.09 -5.12 -14.20
C THR A 480 -12.02 -5.93 -14.92
N PHE A 481 -10.78 -5.95 -14.41
CA PHE A 481 -9.72 -6.78 -14.99
C PHE A 481 -9.85 -8.26 -14.62
N TRP A 482 -10.61 -8.60 -13.58
CA TRP A 482 -10.68 -9.96 -13.04
C TRP A 482 -11.79 -10.83 -13.65
N ASP A 483 -11.84 -10.90 -14.98
CA ASP A 483 -12.77 -11.76 -15.71
C ASP A 483 -12.12 -13.11 -16.03
N PHE A 484 -12.46 -14.15 -15.23
CA PHE A 484 -11.91 -15.49 -15.40
C PHE A 484 -12.14 -16.09 -16.79
N ARG A 485 -13.18 -15.65 -17.52
CA ARG A 485 -13.48 -16.17 -18.88
C ARG A 485 -12.57 -15.56 -19.93
N LYS A 486 -12.05 -14.36 -19.67
CA LYS A 486 -11.15 -13.63 -20.57
C LYS A 486 -9.68 -13.79 -20.17
N GLY A 487 -9.40 -14.26 -18.95
CA GLY A 487 -8.03 -14.45 -18.47
C GLY A 487 -7.22 -13.16 -18.56
N LEU A 488 -6.02 -13.23 -19.13
CA LEU A 488 -5.08 -12.12 -19.26
C LEU A 488 -5.37 -11.20 -20.48
N SER A 489 -6.56 -11.25 -21.07
CA SER A 489 -6.87 -10.48 -22.29
C SER A 489 -7.63 -9.18 -22.06
N VAL A 490 -8.06 -8.88 -20.82
CA VAL A 490 -8.82 -7.66 -20.51
C VAL A 490 -7.93 -6.43 -20.61
N LYS A 491 -8.37 -5.44 -21.41
CA LYS A 491 -7.67 -4.17 -21.68
C LYS A 491 -8.52 -2.92 -21.41
N GLN A 492 -9.62 -3.05 -20.67
CA GLN A 492 -10.50 -1.93 -20.35
C GLN A 492 -10.80 -1.92 -18.85
N ASP A 493 -10.79 -0.73 -18.24
CA ASP A 493 -11.14 -0.54 -16.82
C ASP A 493 -12.63 -0.19 -16.58
N ALA A 494 -12.98 0.04 -15.31
CA ALA A 494 -14.32 0.48 -14.88
C ALA A 494 -14.74 1.84 -15.45
N GLN A 495 -13.79 2.71 -15.77
CA GLN A 495 -14.02 4.03 -16.40
C GLN A 495 -14.14 3.93 -17.92
N LYS A 496 -14.11 2.72 -18.48
CA LYS A 496 -14.17 2.42 -19.92
C LYS A 496 -12.95 2.90 -20.70
N VAL A 497 -11.84 3.21 -20.04
CA VAL A 497 -10.57 3.55 -20.69
C VAL A 497 -9.97 2.29 -21.31
N GLN A 498 -9.60 2.35 -22.58
CA GLN A 498 -9.02 1.24 -23.34
C GLN A 498 -7.50 1.35 -23.40
N TYR A 499 -6.80 0.25 -23.17
CA TYR A 499 -5.35 0.16 -23.08
C TYR A 499 -4.74 -0.66 -24.22
N ASP A 500 -3.48 -0.38 -24.58
CA ASP A 500 -2.75 -1.18 -25.57
C ASP A 500 -2.48 -2.62 -25.11
N LYS A 501 -2.17 -2.80 -23.81
CA LYS A 501 -1.90 -4.11 -23.19
C LYS A 501 -2.84 -4.38 -22.02
N SER A 502 -2.93 -5.67 -21.64
CA SER A 502 -3.69 -6.06 -20.45
C SER A 502 -2.94 -5.65 -19.20
N TRP A 503 -3.65 -5.11 -18.21
CA TRP A 503 -3.05 -4.70 -16.94
C TRP A 503 -2.46 -5.90 -16.17
N ILE A 504 -3.28 -6.94 -15.93
CA ILE A 504 -2.83 -8.17 -15.26
C ILE A 504 -1.77 -8.89 -16.10
N GLY A 505 -1.97 -8.98 -17.43
CA GLY A 505 -1.00 -9.59 -18.33
C GLY A 505 0.38 -8.93 -18.25
N SER A 506 0.42 -7.59 -18.21
CA SER A 506 1.67 -6.83 -18.09
C SER A 506 2.38 -7.09 -16.76
N ILE A 507 1.65 -7.20 -15.64
CA ILE A 507 2.25 -7.55 -14.34
C ILE A 507 2.87 -8.95 -14.38
N VAL A 508 2.18 -9.93 -14.98
CA VAL A 508 2.68 -11.30 -15.10
C VAL A 508 3.94 -11.37 -15.97
N GLU A 509 3.95 -10.66 -17.12
CA GLU A 509 5.13 -10.50 -17.99
C GLU A 509 6.31 -9.88 -17.24
N LEU A 510 6.11 -8.76 -16.54
CA LEU A 510 7.18 -8.08 -15.81
C LEU A 510 7.75 -8.94 -14.66
N CYS A 511 6.91 -9.74 -14.00
CA CYS A 511 7.34 -10.69 -12.97
C CYS A 511 8.24 -11.81 -13.52
N ASP A 512 8.05 -12.20 -14.78
CA ASP A 512 8.90 -13.19 -15.47
C ASP A 512 10.22 -12.56 -15.93
N GLU A 513 10.12 -11.41 -16.59
CA GLU A 513 11.25 -10.74 -17.23
C GLU A 513 12.26 -10.15 -16.23
N PHE A 514 11.78 -9.63 -15.09
CA PHE A 514 12.64 -8.92 -14.14
C PHE A 514 12.76 -9.69 -12.81
N PRO A 515 13.98 -10.10 -12.40
CA PRO A 515 14.18 -10.97 -11.23
C PRO A 515 13.71 -10.33 -9.93
N ASN A 516 13.81 -9.00 -9.83
CA ASN A 516 13.49 -8.23 -8.63
C ASN A 516 12.15 -7.47 -8.73
N PHE A 517 11.29 -7.81 -9.69
CA PHE A 517 9.95 -7.26 -9.81
C PHE A 517 8.92 -8.11 -9.05
N TYR A 518 8.03 -7.43 -8.31
CA TYR A 518 7.00 -8.01 -7.43
C TYR A 518 5.66 -7.29 -7.60
N THR A 519 4.60 -7.92 -7.09
CA THR A 519 3.26 -7.33 -6.91
C THR A 519 2.69 -7.80 -5.57
N ASP A 520 1.61 -7.18 -5.10
CA ASP A 520 0.87 -7.64 -3.92
C ASP A 520 -0.63 -7.81 -4.21
N ILE A 521 -1.36 -8.55 -3.38
CA ILE A 521 -2.82 -8.76 -3.50
C ILE A 521 -3.64 -7.79 -2.63
N SER A 522 -3.10 -6.61 -2.32
CA SER A 522 -3.71 -5.67 -1.38
C SER A 522 -4.98 -5.06 -1.92
N TYR A 523 -6.01 -4.98 -1.07
CA TYR A 523 -7.37 -4.59 -1.45
C TYR A 523 -7.92 -5.29 -2.67
N LEU A 524 -7.37 -6.45 -3.05
CA LEU A 524 -7.97 -7.25 -4.10
C LEU A 524 -9.28 -7.78 -3.51
N ASP A 525 -10.41 -7.33 -4.07
CA ASP A 525 -11.75 -7.70 -3.60
C ASP A 525 -12.06 -9.17 -3.93
N LEU A 526 -11.30 -10.07 -3.32
CA LEU A 526 -11.38 -11.50 -3.47
C LEU A 526 -12.57 -12.08 -2.69
N MET A 527 -13.56 -11.26 -2.39
CA MET A 527 -14.84 -11.73 -1.89
C MET A 527 -15.55 -12.65 -2.90
N GLU A 528 -15.16 -12.54 -4.17
CA GLU A 528 -15.75 -13.28 -5.27
C GLU A 528 -14.92 -14.52 -5.66
N LYS A 529 -15.59 -15.68 -5.66
CA LYS A 529 -15.00 -16.97 -6.05
C LYS A 529 -14.33 -16.94 -7.44
N GLN A 530 -14.79 -16.10 -8.37
CA GLN A 530 -14.23 -16.03 -9.72
C GLN A 530 -12.84 -15.39 -9.74
N LYS A 531 -12.59 -14.39 -8.88
CA LYS A 531 -11.27 -13.74 -8.80
C LYS A 531 -10.22 -14.71 -8.22
N TRP A 532 -10.60 -15.49 -7.20
CA TRP A 532 -9.74 -16.59 -6.70
C TRP A 532 -9.41 -17.63 -7.76
N LYS A 533 -10.38 -18.01 -8.60
CA LYS A 533 -10.14 -18.94 -9.71
C LYS A 533 -9.16 -18.37 -10.73
N LEU A 534 -9.33 -17.11 -11.11
CA LEU A 534 -8.38 -16.47 -12.04
C LEU A 534 -6.97 -16.41 -11.44
N LEU A 535 -6.83 -16.05 -10.15
CA LEU A 535 -5.53 -16.09 -9.48
C LEU A 535 -4.94 -17.51 -9.47
N ALA A 536 -5.75 -18.54 -9.21
CA ALA A 536 -5.30 -19.93 -9.27
C ALA A 536 -4.79 -20.30 -10.68
N GLU A 537 -5.53 -19.95 -11.74
CA GLU A 537 -5.13 -20.20 -13.12
C GLU A 537 -3.85 -19.43 -13.50
N ILE A 538 -3.69 -18.19 -13.03
CA ILE A 538 -2.44 -17.44 -13.21
C ILE A 538 -1.28 -18.17 -12.53
N LEU A 539 -1.43 -18.58 -11.26
CA LEU A 539 -0.36 -19.26 -10.53
C LEU A 539 -0.02 -20.65 -11.11
N LYS A 540 -0.98 -21.36 -11.70
CA LYS A 540 -0.73 -22.63 -12.41
C LYS A 540 -0.03 -22.44 -13.74
N SER A 541 -0.50 -21.49 -14.56
CA SER A 541 0.04 -21.24 -15.90
C SER A 541 1.35 -20.46 -15.87
N SER A 542 1.58 -19.68 -14.81
CA SER A 542 2.75 -18.84 -14.59
C SER A 542 3.39 -19.10 -13.21
N PRO A 543 4.00 -20.29 -12.97
CA PRO A 543 4.45 -20.69 -11.62
C PRO A 543 5.50 -19.78 -10.98
N TRP A 544 6.25 -19.00 -11.77
CA TRP A 544 7.20 -18.01 -11.24
C TRP A 544 6.50 -16.98 -10.34
N MET A 545 5.22 -16.66 -10.60
CA MET A 545 4.41 -15.72 -9.82
C MET A 545 4.33 -16.10 -8.33
N LEU A 546 4.46 -17.38 -7.98
CA LEU A 546 4.48 -17.83 -6.58
C LEU A 546 5.57 -17.14 -5.76
N LYS A 547 6.68 -16.75 -6.39
CA LYS A 547 7.81 -16.06 -5.75
C LYS A 547 7.72 -14.52 -5.85
N LYS A 548 6.71 -13.99 -6.54
CA LYS A 548 6.58 -12.57 -6.89
C LYS A 548 5.37 -11.87 -6.26
N VAL A 549 4.37 -12.64 -5.79
CA VAL A 549 3.17 -12.10 -5.14
C VAL A 549 3.40 -11.98 -3.63
N MET A 550 3.17 -10.80 -3.07
CA MET A 550 3.16 -10.56 -1.63
C MET A 550 1.73 -10.44 -1.10
N PHE A 551 1.54 -10.78 0.16
CA PHE A 551 0.32 -10.51 0.90
C PHE A 551 0.37 -9.06 1.37
N GLY A 552 -0.71 -8.33 1.13
CA GLY A 552 -0.95 -7.04 1.76
C GLY A 552 -2.44 -6.82 1.89
N THR A 553 -2.83 -5.88 2.74
CA THR A 553 -4.26 -5.66 3.03
C THR A 553 -4.77 -4.37 2.44
N ASP A 554 -3.91 -3.34 2.36
CA ASP A 554 -4.33 -1.93 2.24
C ASP A 554 -5.32 -1.56 3.37
N TRP A 555 -4.92 -1.88 4.61
CA TRP A 555 -5.75 -1.87 5.82
C TRP A 555 -6.69 -0.67 5.93
N TYR A 556 -6.20 0.53 5.60
CA TYR A 556 -6.99 1.76 5.66
C TYR A 556 -8.28 1.68 4.85
N MET A 557 -8.22 1.10 3.64
CA MET A 557 -9.39 0.89 2.79
C MET A 557 -10.38 -0.10 3.41
N ILE A 558 -9.89 -1.15 4.06
CA ILE A 558 -10.73 -2.12 4.78
C ILE A 558 -11.48 -1.45 5.94
N THR A 559 -10.87 -0.47 6.62
CA THR A 559 -11.57 0.24 7.71
C THR A 559 -12.76 1.07 7.25
N ALA A 560 -12.85 1.38 5.95
CA ALA A 560 -14.00 2.04 5.35
C ALA A 560 -15.12 1.05 4.97
N GLU A 561 -14.86 -0.26 4.99
CA GLU A 561 -15.83 -1.29 4.63
C GLU A 561 -16.75 -1.64 5.81
N PRO A 562 -17.99 -2.13 5.56
CA PRO A 562 -18.87 -2.65 6.60
C PRO A 562 -18.43 -4.02 7.16
N VAL A 563 -17.21 -4.47 6.88
CA VAL A 563 -16.65 -5.74 7.36
C VAL A 563 -15.52 -5.48 8.35
N ALA A 564 -15.53 -6.20 9.48
CA ALA A 564 -14.44 -6.13 10.44
C ALA A 564 -13.12 -6.65 9.82
N TYR A 565 -12.00 -5.98 10.13
CA TYR A 565 -10.67 -6.32 9.60
C TYR A 565 -10.34 -7.83 9.70
N ALA A 566 -10.47 -8.41 10.89
CA ALA A 566 -10.23 -9.84 11.11
C ALA A 566 -11.16 -10.78 10.30
N ALA A 567 -12.38 -10.33 9.97
CA ALA A 567 -13.28 -11.09 9.09
C ALA A 567 -12.86 -10.97 7.62
N TRP A 568 -12.39 -9.80 7.17
CA TRP A 568 -11.78 -9.63 5.84
C TRP A 568 -10.54 -10.53 5.72
N TYR A 569 -9.63 -10.46 6.69
CA TYR A 569 -8.40 -11.25 6.73
C TYR A 569 -8.69 -12.76 6.68
N SER A 570 -9.67 -13.22 7.47
CA SER A 570 -10.14 -14.61 7.46
C SER A 570 -10.59 -15.08 6.08
N ARG A 571 -11.26 -14.21 5.31
CA ARG A 571 -11.72 -14.55 3.95
C ARG A 571 -10.56 -14.66 2.98
N THR A 572 -9.54 -13.80 3.13
CA THR A 572 -8.31 -13.87 2.34
C THR A 572 -7.56 -15.17 2.62
N ILE A 573 -7.40 -15.59 3.88
CA ILE A 573 -6.78 -16.89 4.23
C ILE A 573 -7.56 -18.05 3.58
N ARG A 574 -8.89 -18.07 3.71
CA ARG A 574 -9.74 -19.12 3.08
C ARG A 574 -9.54 -19.21 1.58
N GLY A 575 -9.39 -18.08 0.91
CA GLY A 575 -9.13 -18.04 -0.52
C GLY A 575 -7.76 -18.58 -0.90
N LEU A 576 -6.72 -18.24 -0.14
CA LEU A 576 -5.40 -18.82 -0.31
C LEU A 576 -5.41 -20.33 -0.07
N GLU A 577 -6.12 -20.82 0.96
CA GLU A 577 -6.29 -22.27 1.17
C GLU A 577 -7.09 -22.95 0.05
N PHE A 578 -8.06 -22.25 -0.56
CA PHE A 578 -8.78 -22.73 -1.73
C PHE A 578 -7.83 -22.93 -2.91
N ILE A 579 -6.99 -21.94 -3.22
CA ILE A 579 -6.00 -22.05 -4.30
C ILE A 579 -4.95 -23.12 -3.99
N GLN A 580 -4.48 -23.18 -2.74
CA GLN A 580 -3.42 -24.08 -2.30
C GLN A 580 -3.72 -25.55 -2.62
N LYS A 581 -4.99 -25.97 -2.57
CA LYS A 581 -5.42 -27.34 -2.87
C LYS A 581 -5.08 -27.78 -4.30
N GLU A 582 -4.87 -26.82 -5.20
CA GLU A 582 -4.65 -27.06 -6.63
C GLU A 582 -3.20 -26.78 -7.05
N LEU A 583 -2.31 -26.45 -6.12
CA LEU A 583 -0.92 -26.07 -6.39
C LEU A 583 0.09 -26.97 -5.66
N PRO A 584 1.14 -27.46 -6.36
CA PRO A 584 2.20 -28.25 -5.74
C PRO A 584 3.27 -27.33 -5.12
N THR A 585 2.98 -26.71 -3.98
CA THR A 585 3.96 -25.84 -3.29
C THR A 585 4.55 -26.52 -2.06
N GLN A 586 5.86 -26.31 -1.84
CA GLN A 586 6.55 -26.80 -0.64
C GLN A 586 6.19 -25.99 0.63
N VAL A 587 5.70 -24.77 0.43
CA VAL A 587 5.28 -23.87 1.50
C VAL A 587 3.86 -23.44 1.22
N ASN A 588 3.05 -23.33 2.27
CA ASN A 588 1.67 -22.90 2.10
C ASN A 588 1.62 -21.46 1.55
N LEU A 589 0.64 -21.16 0.70
CA LEU A 589 0.55 -19.87 0.00
C LEU A 589 0.52 -18.66 0.94
N PHE A 590 -0.13 -18.77 2.11
CA PHE A 590 -0.12 -17.67 3.07
C PHE A 590 1.30 -17.38 3.55
N THR A 591 2.05 -18.40 3.97
CA THR A 591 3.45 -18.27 4.38
C THR A 591 4.33 -17.76 3.23
N GLN A 592 4.10 -18.25 2.01
CA GLN A 592 4.81 -17.78 0.82
C GLN A 592 4.63 -16.27 0.61
N PHE A 593 3.38 -15.79 0.65
CA PHE A 593 3.03 -14.42 0.31
C PHE A 593 3.22 -13.44 1.48
N ALA A 594 2.97 -13.87 2.71
CA ALA A 594 3.04 -13.02 3.90
C ALA A 594 4.38 -13.09 4.63
N ILE A 595 5.27 -14.03 4.30
CA ILE A 595 6.55 -14.18 5.01
C ILE A 595 7.69 -14.22 4.01
N VAL A 596 7.73 -15.25 3.15
CA VAL A 596 8.92 -15.49 2.35
C VAL A 596 9.15 -14.43 1.28
N ASN A 597 8.12 -14.06 0.52
CA ASN A 597 8.25 -13.04 -0.53
C ASN A 597 8.57 -11.64 0.04
N PRO A 598 7.90 -11.15 1.09
CA PRO A 598 8.24 -9.88 1.73
C PRO A 598 9.66 -9.86 2.31
N MET A 599 10.09 -10.94 3.00
CA MET A 599 11.45 -11.02 3.55
C MET A 599 12.52 -10.87 2.45
N ARG A 600 12.28 -11.42 1.25
CA ARG A 600 13.18 -11.30 0.10
C ARG A 600 13.09 -9.93 -0.60
N PHE A 601 11.89 -9.41 -0.78
CA PHE A 601 11.69 -8.12 -1.44
C PHE A 601 12.30 -6.98 -0.62
N TYR A 602 12.07 -6.98 0.70
CA TYR A 602 12.59 -5.96 1.61
C TYR A 602 13.99 -6.28 2.17
N ARG A 603 14.53 -7.47 1.87
CA ARG A 603 15.86 -7.92 2.33
C ARG A 603 16.01 -7.83 3.86
N MET A 604 14.98 -8.30 4.55
CA MET A 604 14.83 -8.05 5.98
C MET A 604 15.97 -8.66 6.80
N ILE A 605 16.49 -9.83 6.41
CA ILE A 605 17.61 -10.46 7.12
C ILE A 605 18.86 -9.57 7.04
N GLU A 606 19.10 -8.96 5.90
CA GLU A 606 20.27 -8.13 5.64
C GLU A 606 20.16 -6.73 6.25
N VAL A 607 18.96 -6.13 6.22
CA VAL A 607 18.78 -4.73 6.66
C VAL A 607 18.31 -4.59 8.09
N ALA A 608 17.69 -5.61 8.71
CA ALA A 608 17.14 -5.51 10.06
C ALA A 608 18.15 -5.04 11.12
N PRO A 609 19.43 -5.45 11.12
CA PRO A 609 20.41 -4.95 12.09
C PRO A 609 20.60 -3.42 12.00
N LYS A 610 20.73 -2.89 10.78
CA LYS A 610 20.86 -1.44 10.54
C LYS A 610 19.53 -0.70 10.73
N MET A 611 18.42 -1.36 10.46
CA MET A 611 17.10 -0.81 10.73
C MET A 611 16.86 -0.65 12.23
N LYS A 612 17.27 -1.64 13.03
CA LYS A 612 17.22 -1.57 14.50
C LYS A 612 18.03 -0.38 15.03
N GLU A 613 19.25 -0.18 14.54
CA GLU A 613 20.07 1.01 14.88
C GLU A 613 19.32 2.31 14.51
N GLY A 614 18.71 2.37 13.33
CA GLY A 614 17.94 3.53 12.87
C GLY A 614 16.67 3.80 13.68
N LEU A 615 15.94 2.75 14.07
CA LEU A 615 14.76 2.82 14.93
C LEU A 615 15.12 3.26 16.34
N LYS A 616 16.26 2.78 16.88
CA LYS A 616 16.77 3.23 18.17
C LYS A 616 17.12 4.73 18.15
N ALA A 617 17.84 5.18 17.13
CA ALA A 617 18.15 6.60 16.96
C ALA A 617 16.88 7.45 16.79
N LEU A 618 15.85 6.91 16.16
CA LEU A 618 14.53 7.54 16.06
C LEU A 618 13.85 7.67 17.43
N GLN A 619 13.83 6.60 18.23
CA GLN A 619 13.30 6.61 19.60
C GLN A 619 14.04 7.64 20.48
N GLU A 620 15.37 7.71 20.39
CA GLU A 620 16.18 8.69 21.12
C GLU A 620 15.83 10.13 20.70
N ARG A 621 15.73 10.40 19.39
CA ARG A 621 15.35 11.71 18.86
C ARG A 621 13.96 12.14 19.33
N LEU A 622 13.02 11.21 19.39
CA LEU A 622 11.63 11.46 19.80
C LEU A 622 11.41 11.30 21.31
N LYS A 623 12.46 10.96 22.07
CA LYS A 623 12.44 10.75 23.53
C LYS A 623 11.43 9.68 23.96
N VAL A 624 11.29 8.62 23.18
CA VAL A 624 10.45 7.46 23.52
C VAL A 624 11.13 6.66 24.63
N THR A 625 10.36 6.24 25.65
CA THR A 625 10.84 5.50 26.82
C THR A 625 9.88 4.37 27.21
N GLY A 626 10.32 3.45 28.08
CA GLY A 626 9.48 2.37 28.60
C GLY A 626 9.27 1.22 27.61
N ALA A 627 8.06 0.65 27.61
CA ALA A 627 7.73 -0.57 26.87
C ALA A 627 8.12 -0.57 25.36
N PRO A 628 7.99 0.54 24.60
CA PRO A 628 8.45 0.57 23.21
C PRO A 628 9.96 0.32 23.03
N VAL A 629 10.80 0.72 23.98
CA VAL A 629 12.25 0.50 23.93
C VAL A 629 12.55 -0.99 24.13
N ASP A 630 11.87 -1.64 25.07
CA ASP A 630 11.95 -3.09 25.28
C ASP A 630 11.45 -3.87 24.06
N ALA A 631 10.34 -3.43 23.47
CA ALA A 631 9.74 -4.06 22.30
C ALA A 631 10.65 -4.05 21.07
N LEU A 632 11.53 -3.05 20.91
CA LEU A 632 12.49 -2.99 19.80
C LEU A 632 13.40 -4.23 19.78
N GLU A 633 13.96 -4.58 20.95
CA GLU A 633 14.87 -5.72 21.10
C GLU A 633 14.14 -7.05 20.92
N ASP A 634 12.95 -7.17 21.51
CA ASP A 634 12.15 -8.39 21.49
C ASP A 634 11.61 -8.69 20.08
N ASN A 635 11.11 -7.66 19.38
CA ASN A 635 10.62 -7.80 18.01
C ASN A 635 11.77 -8.10 17.03
N PHE A 636 12.93 -7.45 17.18
CA PHE A 636 14.11 -7.75 16.37
C PHE A 636 14.55 -9.20 16.52
N THR A 637 14.65 -9.68 17.77
CA THR A 637 15.04 -11.05 18.07
C THR A 637 14.07 -12.04 17.45
N THR A 638 12.77 -11.78 17.56
CA THR A 638 11.71 -12.62 16.97
C THR A 638 11.81 -12.66 15.44
N LEU A 639 12.02 -11.51 14.79
CA LEU A 639 12.22 -11.40 13.34
C LEU A 639 13.42 -12.23 12.87
N MET A 640 14.58 -12.10 13.53
CA MET A 640 15.81 -12.76 13.10
C MET A 640 15.77 -14.29 13.19
N ARG A 641 14.80 -14.87 13.91
CA ARG A 641 14.57 -16.32 13.89
C ARG A 641 14.11 -16.87 12.55
N LEU A 642 13.59 -16.01 11.66
CA LEU A 642 13.25 -16.41 10.30
C LEU A 642 14.48 -16.75 9.46
N GLN A 643 15.68 -16.29 9.85
CA GLN A 643 16.89 -16.49 9.05
C GLN A 643 17.15 -17.96 8.72
N HIS A 644 17.26 -18.81 9.75
CA HIS A 644 17.60 -20.22 9.55
C HIS A 644 16.52 -20.98 8.74
N PRO A 645 15.21 -20.87 9.04
CA PRO A 645 14.17 -21.46 8.20
C PRO A 645 14.20 -21.00 6.74
N LEU A 646 14.45 -19.71 6.48
CA LEU A 646 14.56 -19.17 5.12
C LEU A 646 15.77 -19.75 4.37
N GLU A 647 16.93 -19.85 5.03
CA GLU A 647 18.12 -20.49 4.46
C GLU A 647 17.87 -21.96 4.07
N GLN A 648 17.09 -22.69 4.88
CA GLN A 648 16.74 -24.07 4.59
C GLN A 648 15.76 -24.20 3.41
N ILE A 649 14.77 -23.31 3.33
CA ILE A 649 13.87 -23.20 2.17
C ILE A 649 14.69 -22.98 0.89
N ASP A 650 15.71 -22.11 0.94
CA ASP A 650 16.57 -21.84 -0.21
C ASP A 650 17.41 -23.07 -0.59
N LYS A 651 18.00 -23.76 0.40
CA LYS A 651 18.76 -25.01 0.19
C LYS A 651 17.91 -26.13 -0.42
N ALA A 652 16.61 -26.19 -0.14
CA ALA A 652 15.68 -27.18 -0.70
C ALA A 652 15.31 -26.94 -2.18
N GLY A 653 16.02 -26.05 -2.89
CA GLY A 653 15.75 -25.68 -4.28
C GLY A 653 14.72 -24.56 -4.41
N GLY A 654 14.39 -23.90 -3.30
CA GLY A 654 13.39 -22.85 -3.25
C GLY A 654 11.96 -23.35 -3.52
N LEU A 655 11.04 -22.41 -3.47
CA LEU A 655 9.59 -22.64 -3.30
C LEU A 655 8.87 -23.18 -4.53
N ALA A 656 9.62 -23.45 -5.61
CA ALA A 656 9.14 -23.91 -6.90
C ALA A 656 10.14 -24.88 -7.57
N SER A 657 10.75 -25.81 -6.83
CA SER A 657 11.60 -26.83 -7.44
C SER A 657 10.75 -27.88 -8.18
N GLY A 658 10.42 -27.57 -9.44
CA GLY A 658 10.22 -28.50 -10.56
C GLY A 658 9.07 -29.53 -10.46
N PRO A 659 8.71 -30.20 -11.58
CA PRO A 659 7.63 -31.17 -11.58
C PRO A 659 8.05 -32.39 -10.74
N MET A 660 7.38 -32.65 -9.62
CA MET A 660 7.18 -34.05 -9.27
C MET A 660 6.33 -34.63 -10.39
N LEU A 661 6.98 -35.40 -11.27
CA LEU A 661 6.34 -36.24 -12.27
C LEU A 661 5.18 -36.97 -11.59
N PHE A 662 3.95 -36.50 -11.79
CA PHE A 662 2.79 -37.36 -11.65
C PHE A 662 2.93 -38.39 -12.76
N THR A 663 3.47 -39.56 -12.42
CA THR A 663 3.20 -40.74 -13.20
C THR A 663 1.69 -40.89 -13.20
N ALA A 664 1.08 -40.58 -14.34
CA ALA A 664 -0.34 -40.76 -14.58
C ALA A 664 -0.65 -42.25 -14.36
N THR A 665 -1.14 -42.62 -13.19
CA THR A 665 -1.92 -43.84 -13.04
C THR A 665 -3.36 -43.48 -13.36
N THR A 666 -3.67 -43.60 -14.64
CA THR A 666 -5.02 -43.86 -15.13
C THR A 666 -5.73 -44.85 -14.21
N LYS A 667 -6.86 -44.44 -13.63
CA LYS A 667 -8.14 -45.13 -13.83
C LYS A 667 -9.28 -44.29 -13.26
N ALA A 668 -10.16 -43.87 -14.15
CA ALA A 668 -11.48 -43.38 -13.83
C ALA A 668 -12.31 -44.48 -13.14
N LYS A 669 -13.08 -44.08 -12.14
CA LYS A 669 -14.45 -44.57 -11.92
C LYS A 669 -15.30 -43.42 -11.39
#